data_AF-A0A831Y3E4-F1
#
_entry.id   AF-A0A831Y3E4-F1
#
_cell.length_a   1.000
_cell.length_b   1.000
_cell.length_c   1.000
_cell.angle_alpha   90.00
_cell.angle_beta   90.00
_cell.angle_gamma   90.00
#
_symmetry.space_group_name_H-M   'P 1'
#
loop_
_entity.id
_entity.type
_entity.pdbx_description
1 polymer ?
#
loop_
_entity_poly.entity_id
_entity_poly.type
_entity_poly.pdbx_seq_one_letter_code
_entity_poly.pdbx_strand_id
1 'polypeptide(L)'
;MTARALIDRLAWHLAAPAWTAAAPRWIVPWRRDPRIPFAGLLTVYAVLGCTVLTFNRGPAQIAATVAAGCLLDMALHWMLRERALVVPLSAYISSLSLALLLNFAHDSWLPLLPVVLTIGSKYLLTYEGAHVFNPSMCGITLSLLLSGDLITAAPAYQWGGGLAMSIFIVTGALAVFVFRIGRTPLILTFLGLYLVQIGIRAWVMRWYLPPEALLLGTLTSAPFYLFVFFMITDPRTSPPGRRAQVAVAAALVAVDLAFHAVSHLYTFFYAAFTVALARFLFLHARRLVRQGPQRWLREGLLHPQVVRAAVVLAALGLAMVATYRHVLQPVAHAGDLGFELRPVPPGHAGTDARVGAVWNDVDPRVRHIAKWLLSAGSAVAVADVDGDGRLDVFATNPLMRPEDRNALYRNVGGLRFARVPIPALEAVGADPVAHGITAMAVFVDHDGDGDQDLFLSVGYGRNILLRNLLVETGRLGFEDVSVGAGVADHAVSIAANFLDYDRDGRLDLVVGNAFATHLAAYEPPRPFSIFRLPAPEYPGDRRMLGFMHASWDNARNGGLNALYRNVGGGRFERQDVARMGMPETGWTLAVGTGDLNNDGWPDLYLANDFGPDDLYLNEGGRRFRRIEGRAFGTVGRDTYKGMNASLGDVDRNGWLDVYVSNVHVPLQAEGSLLWMTYPDRRRPGGADFRDEATRRGALNERRFGWGAALGDLNNDGWLDIVQANGMVDDRIDRRFERCPSYWYVNEKLMRSGPEIHTYADMWGDLRGYCIFGKEANRVYLNQGDTRRLQFLDVAPQLGWRADTNSRGVALADLDDDGALDVIVTHQFEPMSIYRNTLHDRPAGAGRPHWIGFALRGDGRRCNRDAAGSRVVLEYEEHGRRVMQMREITIVNGLSAQNDRRAHFGLGAHASPVTVSVGWCGEPPGRVGAFAVDRYHVLDQAGRLARDRGE
;
A
#
# COMPACT_ATOMS: atom_id res chain seq x y z
N MET A 1 56.63 -13.42 -2.15
CA MET A 1 55.70 -14.23 -2.97
C MET A 1 54.95 -13.27 -3.88
N THR A 2 55.08 -13.39 -5.20
CA THR A 2 54.49 -12.44 -6.17
C THR A 2 52.99 -12.72 -6.35
N ALA A 3 52.18 -11.69 -6.66
CA ALA A 3 50.74 -11.82 -6.84
C ALA A 3 50.35 -12.91 -7.86
N ARG A 4 51.18 -13.12 -8.88
CA ARG A 4 51.01 -14.17 -9.90
C ARG A 4 51.13 -15.58 -9.33
N ALA A 5 52.08 -15.82 -8.41
CA ALA A 5 52.25 -17.13 -7.77
C ALA A 5 51.13 -17.48 -6.77
N LEU A 6 50.44 -16.47 -6.22
CA LEU A 6 49.25 -16.67 -5.39
C LEU A 6 48.03 -17.01 -6.26
N ILE A 7 47.88 -16.35 -7.41
CA ILE A 7 46.82 -16.61 -8.40
C ILE A 7 46.98 -18.00 -9.01
N ASP A 8 48.19 -18.41 -9.39
CA ASP A 8 48.44 -19.72 -9.99
C ASP A 8 48.21 -20.87 -8.98
N ARG A 9 48.52 -20.66 -7.69
CA ARG A 9 48.19 -21.63 -6.63
C ARG A 9 46.68 -21.71 -6.33
N LEU A 10 45.96 -20.59 -6.40
CA LEU A 10 44.51 -20.56 -6.28
C LEU A 10 43.84 -21.24 -7.48
N ALA A 11 44.36 -21.04 -8.70
CA ALA A 11 43.88 -21.68 -9.93
C ALA A 11 44.10 -23.20 -9.90
N TRP A 12 45.23 -23.68 -9.37
CA TRP A 12 45.53 -25.12 -9.25
C TRP A 12 44.59 -25.83 -8.26
N HIS A 13 44.19 -25.18 -7.16
CA HIS A 13 43.20 -25.72 -6.22
C HIS A 13 41.74 -25.62 -6.70
N LEU A 14 41.49 -24.88 -7.78
CA LEU A 14 40.19 -24.77 -8.45
C LEU A 14 40.03 -25.71 -9.66
N ALA A 15 41.09 -26.43 -10.06
CA ALA A 15 41.05 -27.37 -11.18
C ALA A 15 40.06 -28.53 -10.91
N ALA A 16 39.08 -28.70 -11.79
CA ALA A 16 38.06 -29.73 -11.67
C ALA A 16 38.66 -31.14 -11.89
N PRO A 17 38.35 -32.14 -11.04
CA PRO A 17 38.77 -33.51 -11.30
C PRO A 17 38.07 -34.06 -12.55
N ALA A 18 38.83 -34.80 -13.36
CA ALA A 18 38.43 -35.43 -14.61
C ALA A 18 37.01 -36.03 -14.56
N TRP A 19 36.26 -35.79 -15.64
CA TRP A 19 34.88 -36.24 -15.81
C TRP A 19 34.88 -37.74 -16.12
N THR A 20 34.64 -38.58 -15.11
CA THR A 20 34.25 -39.98 -15.34
C THR A 20 32.74 -40.11 -15.20
N ALA A 21 32.10 -40.65 -16.24
CA ALA A 21 30.65 -40.80 -16.39
C ALA A 21 30.09 -41.94 -15.53
N ALA A 22 30.19 -41.83 -14.21
CA ALA A 22 29.47 -42.70 -13.29
C ALA A 22 28.11 -42.07 -12.92
N ALA A 23 27.04 -42.88 -12.91
CA ALA A 23 25.70 -42.42 -12.53
C ALA A 23 25.72 -41.80 -11.11
N PRO A 24 25.01 -40.68 -10.87
CA PRO A 24 25.06 -39.99 -9.59
C PRO A 24 24.49 -40.87 -8.47
N ARG A 25 25.28 -41.10 -7.42
CA ARG A 25 24.84 -41.80 -6.20
C ARG A 25 23.84 -40.92 -5.46
N TRP A 26 22.68 -41.48 -5.09
CA TRP A 26 21.65 -40.76 -4.34
C TRP A 26 21.76 -40.98 -2.82
N ILE A 27 21.64 -39.89 -2.05
CA ILE A 27 21.53 -39.92 -0.59
C ILE A 27 20.05 -39.73 -0.24
N VAL A 28 19.38 -40.83 0.08
CA VAL A 28 17.94 -40.88 0.38
C VAL A 28 17.71 -40.94 1.89
N PRO A 29 16.83 -40.10 2.47
CA PRO A 29 16.47 -40.16 3.88
C PRO A 29 15.76 -41.48 4.21
N TRP A 30 16.05 -42.03 5.39
CA TRP A 30 15.41 -43.24 5.88
C TRP A 30 13.91 -43.02 6.13
N ARG A 31 13.08 -44.06 5.98
CA ARG A 31 11.61 -43.98 6.22
C ARG A 31 11.22 -43.48 7.62
N ARG A 32 12.14 -43.51 8.60
CA ARG A 32 11.95 -43.02 9.98
C ARG A 32 12.61 -41.67 10.25
N ASP A 33 13.00 -40.92 9.22
CA ASP A 33 13.60 -39.60 9.38
C ASP A 33 12.59 -38.63 10.06
N PRO A 34 12.92 -38.04 11.22
CA PRO A 34 12.00 -37.17 11.96
C PRO A 34 11.63 -35.89 11.21
N ARG A 35 12.34 -35.56 10.12
CA ARG A 35 12.04 -34.41 9.27
C ARG A 35 10.84 -34.62 8.35
N ILE A 36 10.50 -35.86 8.00
CA ILE A 36 9.36 -36.18 7.11
C ILE A 36 8.02 -35.67 7.67
N PRO A 37 7.61 -36.01 8.91
CA PRO A 37 6.33 -35.51 9.44
C PRO A 37 6.32 -33.98 9.56
N PHE A 38 7.48 -33.37 9.81
CA PHE A 38 7.59 -31.91 9.87
C PHE A 38 7.44 -31.24 8.49
N ALA A 39 8.06 -31.81 7.46
CA ALA A 39 7.84 -31.37 6.09
C ALA A 39 6.35 -31.41 5.74
N GLY A 40 5.66 -32.52 6.05
CA GLY A 40 4.21 -32.63 5.86
C GLY A 40 3.41 -31.57 6.61
N LEU A 41 3.77 -31.30 7.88
CA LEU A 41 3.12 -30.25 8.68
C LEU A 41 3.29 -28.86 8.05
N LEU A 42 4.51 -28.47 7.68
CA LEU A 42 4.74 -27.18 7.02
C LEU A 42 4.06 -27.08 5.66
N THR A 43 3.97 -28.17 4.90
CA THR A 43 3.21 -28.20 3.64
C THR A 43 1.74 -27.95 3.89
N VAL A 44 1.15 -28.59 4.91
CA VAL A 44 -0.25 -28.34 5.30
C VAL A 44 -0.44 -26.87 5.69
N TYR A 45 0.49 -26.27 6.44
CA TYR A 45 0.42 -24.85 6.75
C TYR A 45 0.53 -23.95 5.53
N ALA A 46 1.41 -24.25 4.58
CA ALA A 46 1.51 -23.48 3.33
C ALA A 46 0.20 -23.57 2.53
N VAL A 47 -0.43 -24.75 2.48
CA VAL A 47 -1.72 -24.94 1.81
C VAL A 47 -2.83 -24.19 2.52
N LEU A 48 -2.95 -24.32 3.85
CA LEU A 48 -3.93 -23.56 4.65
C LEU A 48 -3.69 -22.04 4.51
N GLY A 49 -2.42 -21.64 4.50
CA GLY A 49 -1.92 -20.30 4.25
C GLY A 49 -2.55 -19.66 3.02
N CYS A 50 -2.49 -20.36 1.88
CA CYS A 50 -2.98 -19.86 0.59
C CYS A 50 -4.48 -20.05 0.34
N THR A 51 -5.18 -20.83 1.17
CA THR A 51 -6.56 -21.26 0.88
C THR A 51 -7.58 -20.79 1.90
N VAL A 52 -7.22 -20.82 3.19
CA VAL A 52 -8.11 -20.49 4.31
C VAL A 52 -7.63 -19.23 5.03
N LEU A 53 -6.31 -19.05 5.10
CA LEU A 53 -5.68 -17.89 5.70
C LEU A 53 -5.37 -16.84 4.62
N THR A 54 -4.88 -15.71 5.08
CA THR A 54 -4.62 -14.48 4.31
C THR A 54 -3.13 -14.33 4.01
N PHE A 55 -2.45 -15.43 3.69
CA PHE A 55 -1.01 -15.37 3.43
C PHE A 55 -0.78 -14.61 2.13
N ASN A 56 0.16 -13.66 2.16
CA ASN A 56 0.53 -12.84 1.01
C ASN A 56 1.27 -13.63 -0.12
N ARG A 57 1.15 -14.95 -0.18
CA ARG A 57 1.91 -15.81 -1.09
C ARG A 57 1.00 -16.68 -1.92
N GLY A 58 1.16 -16.57 -3.24
CA GLY A 58 0.54 -17.48 -4.18
C GLY A 58 1.21 -18.87 -4.16
N PRO A 59 0.47 -19.94 -4.49
CA PRO A 59 1.03 -21.30 -4.57
C PRO A 59 2.26 -21.40 -5.48
N ALA A 60 2.28 -20.64 -6.58
CA ALA A 60 3.40 -20.60 -7.51
C ALA A 60 4.68 -20.01 -6.88
N GLN A 61 4.58 -18.96 -6.07
CA GLN A 61 5.72 -18.36 -5.39
C GLN A 61 6.30 -19.28 -4.32
N ILE A 62 5.43 -19.96 -3.57
CA ILE A 62 5.87 -20.96 -2.58
C ILE A 62 6.59 -22.11 -3.29
N ALA A 63 5.99 -22.65 -4.36
CA ALA A 63 6.59 -23.72 -5.15
C ALA A 63 7.95 -23.31 -5.73
N ALA A 64 8.05 -22.09 -6.28
CA ALA A 64 9.30 -21.55 -6.82
C ALA A 64 10.37 -21.39 -5.74
N THR A 65 10.03 -20.85 -4.57
CA THR A 65 10.94 -20.70 -3.42
C THR A 65 11.48 -22.05 -2.96
N VAL A 66 10.59 -23.05 -2.84
CA VAL A 66 10.94 -24.41 -2.45
C VAL A 66 11.81 -25.10 -3.51
N ALA A 67 11.43 -25.00 -4.78
CA ALA A 67 12.19 -25.57 -5.88
C ALA A 67 13.60 -24.96 -5.96
N ALA A 68 13.72 -23.64 -5.88
CA ALA A 68 15.00 -22.93 -5.87
C ALA A 68 15.89 -23.41 -4.71
N GLY A 69 15.36 -23.50 -3.49
CA GLY A 69 16.13 -23.96 -2.35
C GLY A 69 16.55 -25.42 -2.44
N CYS A 70 15.68 -26.31 -2.93
CA CYS A 70 15.98 -27.71 -3.16
C CYS A 70 17.07 -27.90 -4.23
N LEU A 71 16.94 -27.24 -5.38
CA LEU A 71 17.91 -27.29 -6.46
C LEU A 71 19.27 -26.72 -6.03
N LEU A 72 19.26 -25.60 -5.32
CA LEU A 72 20.48 -24.99 -4.79
C LEU A 72 21.18 -25.92 -3.78
N ASP A 73 20.43 -26.59 -2.89
CA ASP A 73 21.02 -27.53 -1.94
C ASP A 73 21.65 -28.74 -2.64
N MET A 74 20.97 -29.29 -3.65
CA MET A 74 21.50 -30.39 -4.45
C MET A 74 22.78 -29.97 -5.18
N ALA A 75 22.78 -28.78 -5.81
CA ALA A 75 23.94 -28.25 -6.52
C ALA A 75 25.13 -28.00 -5.59
N LEU A 76 24.91 -27.30 -4.47
CA LEU A 76 25.98 -27.01 -3.51
C LEU A 76 26.51 -28.27 -2.84
N HIS A 77 25.65 -29.26 -2.55
CA HIS A 77 26.09 -30.55 -2.04
C HIS A 77 27.05 -31.25 -3.01
N TRP A 78 26.64 -31.34 -4.27
CA TRP A 78 27.43 -31.97 -5.34
C TRP A 78 28.76 -31.24 -5.58
N MET A 79 28.76 -29.91 -5.52
CA MET A 79 29.95 -29.08 -5.76
C MET A 79 30.93 -29.07 -4.59
N LEU A 80 30.44 -29.01 -3.34
CA LEU A 80 31.24 -28.64 -2.16
C LEU A 80 31.46 -29.78 -1.15
N ARG A 81 30.65 -30.85 -1.18
CA ARG A 81 30.79 -31.99 -0.28
C ARG A 81 31.17 -33.26 -1.03
N GLU A 82 30.17 -34.05 -1.41
CA GLU A 82 30.33 -35.33 -2.09
C GLU A 82 29.70 -35.20 -3.48
N ARG A 83 30.30 -35.80 -4.52
CA ARG A 83 29.72 -35.85 -5.88
C ARG A 83 28.51 -36.81 -5.95
N ALA A 84 27.53 -36.59 -5.08
CA ALA A 84 26.31 -37.35 -4.88
C ALA A 84 25.11 -36.40 -4.87
N LEU A 85 23.95 -36.87 -5.34
CA LEU A 85 22.70 -36.12 -5.28
C LEU A 85 22.01 -36.43 -3.96
N VAL A 86 21.64 -35.39 -3.21
CA VAL A 86 20.90 -35.54 -1.95
C VAL A 86 19.43 -35.31 -2.17
N VAL A 87 18.56 -36.10 -1.54
CA VAL A 87 17.13 -35.75 -1.46
C VAL A 87 17.01 -34.55 -0.51
N PRO A 88 16.58 -33.37 -1.00
CA PRO A 88 16.78 -32.10 -0.31
C PRO A 88 15.75 -31.81 0.79
N LEU A 89 15.41 -32.80 1.62
CA LEU A 89 14.37 -32.68 2.66
C LEU A 89 14.62 -31.52 3.64
N SER A 90 15.90 -31.27 3.98
CA SER A 90 16.27 -30.13 4.83
C SER A 90 16.05 -28.79 4.14
N ALA A 91 16.33 -28.70 2.84
CA ALA A 91 16.14 -27.47 2.06
C ALA A 91 14.67 -27.22 1.77
N TYR A 92 13.88 -28.28 1.54
CA TYR A 92 12.43 -28.22 1.42
C TYR A 92 11.81 -27.55 2.64
N ILE A 93 12.10 -28.08 3.84
CA ILE A 93 11.64 -27.52 5.12
C ILE A 93 12.12 -26.07 5.30
N SER A 94 13.39 -25.81 5.01
CA SER A 94 13.97 -24.49 5.23
C SER A 94 13.34 -23.44 4.33
N SER A 95 13.06 -23.80 3.07
CA SER A 95 12.47 -22.91 2.06
C SER A 95 10.97 -22.70 2.27
N LEU A 96 10.24 -23.73 2.72
CA LEU A 96 8.88 -23.54 3.23
C LEU A 96 8.86 -22.56 4.40
N SER A 97 9.80 -22.69 5.34
CA SER A 97 9.89 -21.75 6.47
C SER A 97 10.11 -20.31 6.01
N LEU A 98 10.89 -20.07 4.94
CA LEU A 98 11.04 -18.74 4.35
C LEU A 98 9.73 -18.20 3.77
N ALA A 99 9.00 -19.03 3.03
CA ALA A 99 7.72 -18.65 2.45
C ALA A 99 6.66 -18.33 3.52
N LEU A 100 6.74 -18.98 4.68
CA LEU A 100 5.82 -18.76 5.81
C LEU A 100 6.23 -17.56 6.69
N LEU A 101 7.52 -17.24 6.79
CA LEU A 101 8.06 -16.27 7.78
C LEU A 101 8.60 -14.97 7.18
N LEU A 102 8.55 -14.80 5.85
CA LEU A 102 8.94 -13.56 5.18
C LEU A 102 7.79 -12.92 4.40
N ASN A 103 7.68 -11.60 4.52
CA ASN A 103 6.76 -10.74 3.78
C ASN A 103 7.53 -9.78 2.84
N PHE A 104 6.91 -9.38 1.73
CA PHE A 104 7.46 -8.70 0.54
C PHE A 104 6.34 -8.58 -0.51
N ALA A 105 6.47 -7.68 -1.50
CA ALA A 105 5.46 -7.42 -2.53
C ALA A 105 4.97 -8.66 -3.30
N HIS A 106 3.69 -8.70 -3.66
CA HIS A 106 3.06 -9.91 -4.21
C HIS A 106 3.62 -10.33 -5.57
N ASP A 107 3.74 -9.43 -6.54
CA ASP A 107 4.27 -9.71 -7.88
C ASP A 107 5.82 -9.85 -7.93
N SER A 108 6.47 -9.94 -6.76
CA SER A 108 7.92 -9.93 -6.61
C SER A 108 8.58 -11.32 -6.59
N TRP A 109 9.79 -11.38 -7.19
CA TRP A 109 10.71 -12.53 -7.16
C TRP A 109 11.90 -12.34 -6.20
N LEU A 110 11.75 -11.44 -5.22
CA LEU A 110 12.68 -11.23 -4.12
C LEU A 110 13.06 -12.47 -3.26
N PRO A 111 12.29 -13.58 -3.13
CA PRO A 111 12.65 -14.65 -2.19
C PRO A 111 13.93 -15.43 -2.53
N LEU A 112 14.52 -15.24 -3.73
CA LEU A 112 15.79 -15.87 -4.08
C LEU A 112 16.95 -15.46 -3.14
N LEU A 113 16.96 -14.21 -2.66
CA LEU A 113 17.95 -13.73 -1.69
C LEU A 113 17.89 -14.50 -0.36
N PRO A 114 16.73 -14.55 0.32
CA PRO A 114 16.56 -15.43 1.47
C PRO A 114 16.95 -16.90 1.22
N VAL A 115 16.63 -17.46 0.05
CA VAL A 115 16.98 -18.85 -0.28
C VAL A 115 18.49 -19.06 -0.33
N VAL A 116 19.24 -18.18 -1.00
CA VAL A 116 20.71 -18.28 -1.09
C VAL A 116 21.35 -18.11 0.28
N LEU A 117 20.90 -17.15 1.08
CA LEU A 117 21.42 -16.95 2.45
C LEU A 117 21.14 -18.16 3.34
N THR A 118 19.92 -18.71 3.25
CA THR A 118 19.49 -19.90 4.00
C THR A 118 20.32 -21.13 3.64
N ILE A 119 20.31 -21.51 2.36
CA ILE A 119 20.97 -22.74 1.92
C ILE A 119 22.49 -22.58 1.98
N GLY A 120 23.03 -21.43 1.60
CA GLY A 120 24.46 -21.12 1.65
C GLY A 120 25.04 -21.22 3.05
N SER A 121 24.29 -20.80 4.08
CA SER A 121 24.73 -20.90 5.49
C SER A 121 25.08 -22.34 5.90
N LYS A 122 24.45 -23.36 5.31
CA LYS A 122 24.72 -24.78 5.57
C LYS A 122 26.12 -25.21 5.16
N TYR A 123 26.70 -24.53 4.17
CA TYR A 123 28.00 -24.89 3.60
C TYR A 123 29.12 -24.01 4.13
N LEU A 124 28.83 -22.73 4.42
CA LEU A 124 29.84 -21.77 4.88
C LEU A 124 29.98 -21.71 6.40
N LEU A 125 28.87 -21.70 7.13
CA LEU A 125 28.84 -21.40 8.56
C LEU A 125 28.80 -22.71 9.38
N THR A 126 29.87 -23.48 9.26
CA THR A 126 30.04 -24.77 9.96
C THR A 126 31.25 -24.75 10.89
N TYR A 127 31.17 -25.52 11.97
CA TYR A 127 32.27 -25.77 12.90
C TYR A 127 32.42 -27.28 13.07
N GLU A 128 33.59 -27.83 12.77
CA GLU A 128 33.86 -29.29 12.79
C GLU A 128 32.83 -30.10 11.94
N GLY A 129 32.41 -29.53 10.81
CA GLY A 129 31.43 -30.16 9.90
C GLY A 129 29.97 -30.06 10.34
N ALA A 130 29.68 -29.53 11.54
CA ALA A 130 28.34 -29.28 12.03
C ALA A 130 27.89 -27.83 11.78
N HIS A 131 26.61 -27.63 11.48
CA HIS A 131 26.04 -26.29 11.33
C HIS A 131 25.96 -25.60 12.69
N VAL A 132 26.36 -24.33 12.77
CA VAL A 132 26.25 -23.55 14.01
C VAL A 132 24.96 -22.74 14.06
N PHE A 133 24.47 -22.32 12.91
CA PHE A 133 23.21 -21.58 12.77
C PHE A 133 22.13 -22.50 12.22
N ASN A 134 20.89 -22.35 12.70
CA ASN A 134 19.73 -22.88 12.00
C ASN A 134 19.65 -22.18 10.62
N PRO A 135 19.57 -22.92 9.50
CA PRO A 135 19.65 -22.32 8.17
C PRO A 135 18.56 -21.27 7.90
N SER A 136 17.30 -21.57 8.23
CA SER A 136 16.19 -20.64 8.02
C SER A 136 16.33 -19.41 8.90
N MET A 137 16.73 -19.57 10.17
CA MET A 137 16.95 -18.44 11.08
C MET A 137 18.05 -17.53 10.57
N CYS A 138 19.15 -18.10 10.07
CA CYS A 138 20.24 -17.34 9.47
C CYS A 138 19.77 -16.57 8.23
N GLY A 139 19.07 -17.24 7.31
CA GLY A 139 18.54 -16.62 6.10
C GLY A 139 17.56 -15.49 6.38
N ILE A 140 16.57 -15.72 7.24
CA ILE A 140 15.60 -14.69 7.64
C ILE A 140 16.32 -13.50 8.27
N THR A 141 17.19 -13.73 9.26
CA THR A 141 17.88 -12.64 9.96
C THR A 141 18.72 -11.80 9.00
N LEU A 142 19.50 -12.46 8.14
CA LEU A 142 20.32 -11.75 7.16
C LEU A 142 19.45 -11.04 6.10
N SER A 143 18.32 -11.60 5.69
CA SER A 143 17.39 -10.92 4.79
C SER A 143 16.81 -9.66 5.43
N LEU A 144 16.37 -9.71 6.69
CA LEU A 144 15.86 -8.56 7.42
C LEU A 144 16.93 -7.47 7.61
N LEU A 145 18.20 -7.86 7.73
CA LEU A 145 19.32 -6.92 7.86
C LEU A 145 19.75 -6.30 6.52
N LEU A 146 19.69 -7.07 5.42
CA LEU A 146 20.30 -6.69 4.13
C LEU A 146 19.31 -6.10 3.12
N SER A 147 18.02 -6.43 3.23
CA SER A 147 17.00 -5.98 2.25
C SER A 147 16.36 -4.64 2.64
N GLY A 148 16.62 -4.12 3.84
CA GLY A 148 15.84 -3.00 4.39
C GLY A 148 14.37 -3.41 4.53
N ASP A 149 13.44 -2.50 4.22
CA ASP A 149 12.01 -2.76 4.37
C ASP A 149 11.37 -3.50 3.18
N LEU A 150 12.16 -3.95 2.21
CA LEU A 150 11.69 -4.72 1.05
C LEU A 150 11.34 -6.18 1.40
N ILE A 151 11.99 -6.72 2.43
CA ILE A 151 11.62 -8.00 3.02
C ILE A 151 11.47 -7.79 4.52
N THR A 152 10.27 -8.07 5.03
CA THR A 152 9.95 -7.97 6.45
C THR A 152 9.61 -9.35 7.02
N ALA A 153 9.53 -9.45 8.34
CA ALA A 153 9.01 -10.66 8.96
C ALA A 153 7.53 -10.78 8.64
N ALA A 154 7.07 -12.01 8.42
CA ALA A 154 5.68 -12.25 8.10
C ALA A 154 4.79 -11.77 9.26
N PRO A 155 3.78 -10.92 8.99
CA PRO A 155 2.97 -10.32 10.02
C PRO A 155 2.14 -11.34 10.79
N ALA A 156 1.74 -10.99 12.02
CA ALA A 156 1.00 -11.92 12.88
C ALA A 156 -0.44 -12.16 12.43
N TYR A 157 -1.10 -11.19 11.80
CA TYR A 157 -2.51 -11.30 11.39
C TYR A 157 -2.76 -12.36 10.32
N GLN A 158 -1.80 -12.63 9.42
CA GLN A 158 -2.00 -13.66 8.38
C GLN A 158 -2.21 -15.07 8.97
N TRP A 159 -1.91 -15.26 10.27
CA TRP A 159 -2.11 -16.49 11.01
C TRP A 159 -3.50 -16.60 11.67
N GLY A 160 -4.40 -15.66 11.37
CA GLY A 160 -5.81 -15.70 11.76
C GLY A 160 -6.08 -15.33 13.22
N GLY A 161 -5.09 -14.83 13.97
CA GLY A 161 -5.21 -14.22 15.31
C GLY A 161 -5.84 -15.07 16.43
N GLY A 162 -6.38 -16.25 16.13
CA GLY A 162 -7.24 -17.01 17.02
C GLY A 162 -6.50 -18.05 17.85
N LEU A 163 -6.91 -18.16 19.11
CA LEU A 163 -6.44 -19.18 20.06
C LEU A 163 -6.49 -20.61 19.49
N ALA A 164 -7.48 -20.93 18.66
CA ALA A 164 -7.63 -22.23 18.00
C ALA A 164 -6.47 -22.55 17.04
N MET A 165 -5.97 -21.58 16.28
CA MET A 165 -4.83 -21.78 15.38
C MET A 165 -3.54 -21.98 16.18
N SER A 166 -3.35 -21.20 17.25
CA SER A 166 -2.23 -21.35 18.19
C SER A 166 -2.24 -22.73 18.85
N ILE A 167 -3.41 -23.20 19.32
CA ILE A 167 -3.58 -24.54 19.91
C ILE A 167 -3.30 -25.63 18.88
N PHE A 168 -3.74 -25.48 17.63
CA PHE A 168 -3.44 -26.42 16.55
C PHE A 168 -1.93 -26.52 16.29
N ILE A 169 -1.22 -25.38 16.23
CA ILE A 169 0.24 -25.32 16.06
C ILE A 169 0.97 -25.99 17.23
N VAL A 170 0.55 -25.65 18.46
CA VAL A 170 1.10 -26.22 19.69
C VAL A 170 0.91 -27.73 19.74
N THR A 171 -0.28 -28.22 19.38
CA THR A 171 -0.60 -29.65 19.41
C THR A 171 0.20 -30.42 18.36
N GLY A 172 0.36 -29.88 17.14
CA GLY A 172 1.22 -30.47 16.10
C GLY A 172 2.70 -30.48 16.48
N ALA A 173 3.21 -29.39 17.05
CA ALA A 173 4.61 -29.27 17.46
C ALA A 173 4.96 -30.17 18.67
N LEU A 174 4.08 -30.22 19.69
CA LEU A 174 4.23 -31.08 20.86
C LEU A 174 4.13 -32.57 20.49
N ALA A 175 3.17 -32.94 19.64
CA ALA A 175 2.93 -34.34 19.27
C ALA A 175 4.07 -34.95 18.43
N VAL A 176 4.74 -34.16 17.57
CA VAL A 176 5.74 -34.67 16.63
C VAL A 176 7.19 -34.54 17.15
N PHE A 177 7.53 -33.46 17.87
CA PHE A 177 8.93 -33.05 18.05
C PHE A 177 9.47 -33.20 19.48
N VAL A 178 8.69 -32.82 20.49
CA VAL A 178 9.21 -32.65 21.86
C VAL A 178 9.65 -33.97 22.50
N PHE A 179 8.94 -35.07 22.24
CA PHE A 179 9.22 -36.36 22.87
C PHE A 179 10.35 -37.17 22.22
N ARG A 180 10.87 -36.76 21.04
CA ARG A 180 11.87 -37.56 20.29
C ARG A 180 13.28 -36.98 20.21
N ILE A 181 13.49 -35.70 20.54
CA ILE A 181 14.73 -34.96 20.19
C ILE A 181 15.59 -34.56 21.41
N GLY A 182 15.10 -34.73 22.63
CA GLY A 182 15.88 -34.51 23.85
C GLY A 182 16.26 -33.04 24.10
N ARG A 183 15.36 -32.10 23.75
CA ARG A 183 15.51 -30.65 23.95
C ARG A 183 14.51 -30.05 24.93
N THR A 184 13.83 -30.89 25.71
CA THR A 184 12.88 -30.48 26.75
C THR A 184 13.48 -29.47 27.75
N PRO A 185 14.73 -29.64 28.26
CA PRO A 185 15.33 -28.65 29.16
C PRO A 185 15.48 -27.26 28.53
N LEU A 186 15.89 -27.19 27.25
CA LEU A 186 15.99 -25.93 26.51
C LEU A 186 14.62 -25.24 26.44
N ILE A 187 13.59 -25.98 26.00
CA ILE A 187 12.23 -25.46 25.81
C ILE A 187 11.65 -24.95 27.13
N LEU A 188 11.66 -25.79 28.17
CA LEU A 188 11.06 -25.44 29.47
C LEU A 188 11.78 -24.26 30.12
N THR A 189 13.11 -24.20 30.02
CA THR A 189 13.88 -23.07 30.55
C THR A 189 13.57 -21.79 29.77
N PHE A 190 13.55 -21.87 28.44
CA PHE A 190 13.23 -20.73 27.59
C PHE A 190 11.83 -20.21 27.91
N LEU A 191 10.80 -21.06 27.88
CA LEU A 191 9.43 -20.67 28.17
C LEU A 191 9.28 -20.09 29.58
N GLY A 192 9.88 -20.70 30.60
CA GLY A 192 9.82 -20.20 31.97
C GLY A 192 10.45 -18.81 32.13
N LEU A 193 11.68 -18.63 31.62
CA LEU A 193 12.36 -17.33 31.68
C LEU A 193 11.68 -16.27 30.80
N TYR A 194 11.19 -16.68 29.62
CA TYR A 194 10.48 -15.80 28.70
C TYR A 194 9.15 -15.32 29.27
N LEU A 195 8.40 -16.18 29.98
CA LEU A 195 7.19 -15.77 30.70
C LEU A 195 7.48 -14.72 31.78
N VAL A 196 8.56 -14.90 32.55
CA VAL A 196 9.01 -13.89 33.53
C VAL A 196 9.38 -12.59 32.83
N GLN A 197 10.14 -12.67 31.73
CA GLN A 197 10.52 -11.51 30.93
C GLN A 197 9.29 -10.78 30.36
N ILE A 198 8.31 -11.48 29.79
CA ILE A 198 7.06 -10.88 29.31
C ILE A 198 6.30 -10.26 30.48
N GLY A 199 6.22 -10.91 31.64
CA GLY A 199 5.58 -10.34 32.83
C GLY A 199 6.22 -9.02 33.28
N ILE A 200 7.55 -8.95 33.30
CA ILE A 200 8.29 -7.72 33.58
C ILE A 200 7.97 -6.66 32.52
N ARG A 201 8.00 -7.03 31.24
CA ARG A 201 7.69 -6.10 30.14
C ARG A 201 6.25 -5.61 30.18
N ALA A 202 5.28 -6.48 30.46
CA ALA A 202 3.87 -6.13 30.62
C ALA A 202 3.70 -5.16 31.79
N TRP A 203 4.39 -5.40 32.90
CA TRP A 203 4.42 -4.49 34.03
C TRP A 203 5.02 -3.14 33.64
N VAL A 204 6.17 -3.08 32.97
CA VAL A 204 6.77 -1.81 32.50
C VAL A 204 5.86 -1.08 31.50
N MET A 205 5.29 -1.83 30.55
CA MET A 205 4.45 -1.29 29.46
C MET A 205 3.01 -0.99 29.88
N ARG A 206 2.58 -1.30 31.11
CA ARG A 206 1.19 -1.09 31.58
C ARG A 206 0.68 0.34 31.45
N TRP A 207 1.58 1.31 31.38
CA TRP A 207 1.29 2.73 31.20
C TRP A 207 1.09 3.12 29.73
N TYR A 208 1.43 2.22 28.81
CA TYR A 208 1.37 2.41 27.36
C TYR A 208 0.40 1.45 26.69
N LEU A 209 0.27 0.22 27.17
CA LEU A 209 -0.62 -0.81 26.65
C LEU A 209 -1.16 -1.65 27.81
N PRO A 210 -2.39 -2.18 27.70
CA PRO A 210 -2.91 -3.18 28.63
C PRO A 210 -1.97 -4.40 28.69
N PRO A 211 -1.68 -4.94 29.89
CA PRO A 211 -0.85 -6.14 30.04
C PRO A 211 -1.31 -7.32 29.18
N GLU A 212 -2.62 -7.46 28.99
CA GLU A 212 -3.28 -8.51 28.22
C GLU A 212 -2.89 -8.44 26.74
N ALA A 213 -2.77 -7.23 26.17
CA ALA A 213 -2.38 -7.05 24.77
C ALA A 213 -0.98 -7.64 24.49
N LEU A 214 -0.04 -7.46 25.43
CA LEU A 214 1.30 -8.02 25.31
C LEU A 214 1.31 -9.53 25.56
N LEU A 215 0.65 -9.99 26.62
CA LEU A 215 0.64 -11.40 27.05
C LEU A 215 -0.05 -12.30 26.02
N LEU A 216 -1.30 -11.97 25.68
CA LEU A 216 -2.10 -12.76 24.76
C LEU A 216 -1.52 -12.67 23.35
N GLY A 217 -1.24 -11.46 22.85
CA GLY A 217 -0.69 -11.30 21.49
C GLY A 217 0.64 -12.02 21.28
N THR A 218 1.50 -12.10 22.29
CA THR A 218 2.75 -12.86 22.15
C THR A 218 2.51 -14.37 22.15
N LEU A 219 1.72 -14.85 23.10
CA LEU A 219 1.49 -16.29 23.28
C LEU A 219 0.62 -16.91 22.18
N THR A 220 -0.25 -16.14 21.53
CA THR A 220 -1.06 -16.65 20.41
C THR A 220 -0.35 -16.58 19.07
N SER A 221 0.80 -15.91 18.97
CA SER A 221 1.48 -15.73 17.67
C SER A 221 2.11 -17.03 17.12
N ALA A 222 1.76 -17.40 15.90
CA ALA A 222 2.34 -18.56 15.21
C ALA A 222 3.87 -18.48 15.00
N PRO A 223 4.46 -17.31 14.65
CA PRO A 223 5.92 -17.18 14.55
C PRO A 223 6.66 -17.53 15.85
N PHE A 224 6.08 -17.22 17.01
CA PHE A 224 6.65 -17.61 18.31
C PHE A 224 6.80 -19.13 18.41
N TYR A 225 5.78 -19.89 18.02
CA TYR A 225 5.83 -21.35 18.08
C TYR A 225 6.79 -21.97 17.08
N LEU A 226 6.85 -21.47 15.84
CA LEU A 226 7.84 -21.90 14.85
C LEU A 226 9.27 -21.61 15.33
N PHE A 227 9.49 -20.47 15.97
CA PHE A 227 10.77 -20.15 16.57
C PHE A 227 11.13 -21.11 17.72
N VAL A 228 10.24 -21.29 18.69
CA VAL A 228 10.49 -22.07 19.91
C VAL A 228 10.62 -23.56 19.64
N PHE A 229 9.73 -24.13 18.82
CA PHE A 229 9.64 -25.58 18.66
C PHE A 229 10.40 -26.13 17.45
N PHE A 230 10.81 -25.27 16.51
CA PHE A 230 11.55 -25.68 15.33
C PHE A 230 12.94 -25.04 15.19
N MET A 231 13.06 -23.72 15.35
CA MET A 231 14.35 -23.05 15.10
C MET A 231 15.37 -23.29 16.22
N ILE A 232 15.00 -23.00 17.47
CA ILE A 232 15.94 -23.11 18.60
C ILE A 232 16.19 -24.57 19.04
N THR A 233 15.27 -25.47 18.72
CA THR A 233 15.31 -26.90 19.11
C THR A 233 16.01 -27.80 18.09
N ASP A 234 16.43 -27.28 16.93
CA ASP A 234 17.12 -28.07 15.91
C ASP A 234 18.34 -28.78 16.52
N PRO A 235 18.35 -30.13 16.57
CA PRO A 235 19.38 -30.88 17.28
C PRO A 235 20.79 -30.71 16.71
N ARG A 236 20.92 -30.26 15.44
CA ARG A 236 22.23 -30.01 14.83
C ARG A 236 22.88 -28.72 15.34
N THR A 237 22.08 -27.74 15.73
CA THR A 237 22.56 -26.40 16.07
C THR A 237 22.42 -26.12 17.57
N SER A 238 21.50 -26.79 18.25
CA SER A 238 21.30 -26.69 19.71
C SER A 238 22.19 -27.64 20.51
N PRO A 239 22.64 -27.25 21.71
CA PRO A 239 23.58 -28.05 22.51
C PRO A 239 22.94 -29.35 23.04
N PRO A 240 23.69 -30.47 23.10
CA PRO A 240 23.16 -31.74 23.59
C PRO A 240 23.06 -31.83 25.12
N GLY A 241 23.94 -31.17 25.86
CA GLY A 241 24.00 -31.26 27.33
C GLY A 241 22.97 -30.37 28.03
N ARG A 242 22.32 -30.89 29.08
CA ARG A 242 21.28 -30.18 29.85
C ARG A 242 21.73 -28.80 30.35
N ARG A 243 22.92 -28.70 30.96
CA ARG A 243 23.46 -27.41 31.46
C ARG A 243 23.67 -26.40 30.34
N ALA A 244 24.17 -26.85 29.19
CA ALA A 244 24.38 -25.98 28.04
C ALA A 244 23.05 -25.55 27.40
N GLN A 245 22.03 -26.41 27.39
CA GLN A 245 20.67 -26.05 26.97
C GLN A 245 20.09 -24.94 27.86
N VAL A 246 20.19 -25.10 29.19
CA VAL A 246 19.74 -24.07 30.16
C VAL A 246 20.47 -22.74 29.93
N ALA A 247 21.80 -22.78 29.76
CA ALA A 247 22.60 -21.57 29.52
C ALA A 247 22.23 -20.86 28.21
N VAL A 248 22.00 -21.62 27.13
CA VAL A 248 21.55 -21.05 25.84
C VAL A 248 20.16 -20.44 25.96
N ALA A 249 19.21 -21.11 26.61
CA ALA A 249 17.87 -20.54 26.86
C ALA A 249 17.96 -19.22 27.63
N ALA A 250 18.75 -19.18 28.71
CA ALA A 250 18.93 -17.96 29.50
C ALA A 250 19.58 -16.83 28.69
N ALA A 251 20.61 -17.15 27.88
CA ALA A 251 21.25 -16.17 27.00
C ALA A 251 20.29 -15.62 25.94
N LEU A 252 19.45 -16.47 25.34
CA LEU A 252 18.45 -16.06 24.36
C LEU A 252 17.46 -15.06 24.95
N VAL A 253 16.90 -15.36 26.12
CA VAL A 253 15.95 -14.46 26.82
C VAL A 253 16.62 -13.15 27.23
N ALA A 254 17.87 -13.20 27.70
CA ALA A 254 18.60 -11.99 28.09
C ALA A 254 18.90 -11.07 26.88
N VAL A 255 19.33 -11.64 25.75
CA VAL A 255 19.61 -10.87 24.52
C VAL A 255 18.32 -10.36 23.88
N ASP A 256 17.25 -11.15 23.88
CA ASP A 256 15.92 -10.70 23.44
C ASP A 256 15.43 -9.50 24.27
N LEU A 257 15.57 -9.56 25.59
CA LEU A 257 15.25 -8.44 26.47
C LEU A 257 16.10 -7.20 26.16
N ALA A 258 17.39 -7.37 25.85
CA ALA A 258 18.26 -6.25 25.46
C ALA A 258 17.79 -5.59 24.16
N PHE A 259 17.35 -6.37 23.16
CA PHE A 259 16.77 -5.82 21.92
C PHE A 259 15.42 -5.11 22.16
N HIS A 260 14.62 -5.60 23.10
CA HIS A 260 13.40 -4.90 23.53
C HIS A 260 13.68 -3.59 24.25
N ALA A 261 14.78 -3.50 25.02
CA ALA A 261 15.18 -2.27 25.70
C ALA A 261 15.56 -1.12 24.74
N VAL A 262 15.90 -1.46 23.50
CA VAL A 262 16.19 -0.50 22.41
C VAL A 262 15.11 -0.50 21.32
N SER A 263 13.92 -1.03 21.61
CA SER A 263 12.74 -0.98 20.75
C SER A 263 12.88 -1.59 19.35
N HIS A 264 13.69 -2.65 19.18
CA HIS A 264 13.75 -3.37 17.91
C HIS A 264 12.48 -4.21 17.65
N LEU A 265 12.08 -4.36 16.38
CA LEU A 265 10.88 -5.11 15.96
C LEU A 265 11.13 -6.62 15.84
N TYR A 266 12.32 -7.04 15.40
CA TYR A 266 12.64 -8.44 15.05
C TYR A 266 13.45 -9.17 16.13
N THR A 267 13.14 -8.94 17.40
CA THR A 267 13.98 -9.33 18.55
C THR A 267 14.32 -10.82 18.59
N PHE A 268 13.37 -11.71 18.31
CA PHE A 268 13.60 -13.16 18.32
C PHE A 268 14.69 -13.60 17.35
N PHE A 269 14.60 -13.14 16.10
CA PHE A 269 15.55 -13.50 15.04
C PHE A 269 16.94 -12.97 15.39
N TYR A 270 17.02 -11.71 15.83
CA TYR A 270 18.29 -11.09 16.21
C TYR A 270 18.90 -11.75 17.46
N ALA A 271 18.11 -12.06 18.48
CA ALA A 271 18.60 -12.73 19.68
C ALA A 271 19.15 -14.13 19.37
N ALA A 272 18.42 -14.93 18.59
CA ALA A 272 18.89 -16.26 18.17
C ALA A 272 20.17 -16.18 17.35
N PHE A 273 20.22 -15.25 16.40
CA PHE A 273 21.41 -15.06 15.57
C PHE A 273 22.61 -14.62 16.41
N THR A 274 22.43 -13.65 17.31
CA THR A 274 23.49 -13.13 18.18
C THR A 274 24.03 -14.20 19.13
N VAL A 275 23.17 -15.00 19.75
CA VAL A 275 23.62 -16.10 20.63
C VAL A 275 24.34 -17.19 19.83
N ALA A 276 23.84 -17.54 18.64
CA ALA A 276 24.51 -18.48 17.74
C ALA A 276 25.88 -17.96 17.28
N LEU A 277 25.98 -16.68 16.94
CA LEU A 277 27.22 -16.01 16.54
C LEU A 277 28.22 -15.95 17.70
N ALA A 278 27.78 -15.57 18.90
CA ALA A 278 28.64 -15.57 20.09
C ALA A 278 29.20 -16.96 20.38
N ARG A 279 28.37 -18.01 20.27
CA ARG A 279 28.81 -19.40 20.39
C ARG A 279 29.79 -19.78 19.27
N PHE A 280 29.53 -19.39 18.03
CA PHE A 280 30.42 -19.65 16.90
C PHE A 280 31.81 -19.04 17.15
N LEU A 281 31.86 -17.76 17.51
CA LEU A 281 33.10 -17.05 17.84
C LEU A 281 33.81 -17.67 19.04
N PHE A 282 33.08 -18.06 20.09
CA PHE A 282 33.64 -18.74 21.25
C PHE A 282 34.30 -20.08 20.89
N LEU A 283 33.66 -20.89 20.04
CA LEU A 283 34.22 -22.16 19.58
C LEU A 283 35.52 -21.93 18.78
N HIS A 284 35.54 -20.94 17.90
CA HIS A 284 36.73 -20.56 17.15
C HIS A 284 37.85 -20.01 18.05
N ALA A 285 37.53 -19.18 19.04
CA ALA A 285 38.50 -18.66 20.01
C ALA A 285 39.10 -19.80 20.86
N ARG A 286 38.27 -20.73 21.33
CA ARG A 286 38.74 -21.91 22.09
C ARG A 286 39.66 -22.80 21.25
N ARG A 287 39.34 -22.98 19.96
CA ARG A 287 40.19 -23.73 19.03
C ARG A 287 41.50 -23.00 18.75
N LEU A 288 41.45 -21.68 18.57
CA LEU A 288 42.61 -20.81 18.39
C LEU A 288 43.59 -20.94 19.57
N VAL A 289 43.09 -20.85 20.81
CA VAL A 289 43.91 -21.01 22.03
C VAL A 289 44.52 -22.41 22.13
N ARG A 290 43.78 -23.46 21.75
CA ARG A 290 44.25 -24.85 21.83
C ARG A 290 45.28 -25.23 20.77
N GLN A 291 45.14 -24.70 19.55
CA GLN A 291 45.93 -25.13 18.38
C GLN A 291 46.99 -24.12 17.95
N GLY A 292 46.93 -22.89 18.45
CA GLY A 292 47.75 -21.77 18.00
C GLY A 292 47.23 -21.14 16.68
N PRO A 293 47.60 -19.88 16.38
CA PRO A 293 47.04 -19.10 15.27
C PRO A 293 47.33 -19.69 13.89
N GLN A 294 48.54 -20.20 13.66
CA GLN A 294 48.93 -20.72 12.34
C GLN A 294 48.12 -21.97 11.96
N ARG A 295 47.91 -22.88 12.92
CA ARG A 295 47.19 -24.13 12.69
C ARG A 295 45.69 -23.89 12.59
N TRP A 296 45.13 -23.03 13.45
CA TRP A 296 43.74 -22.61 13.39
C TRP A 296 43.39 -21.96 12.05
N LEU A 297 44.27 -21.11 11.50
CA LEU A 297 44.09 -20.51 10.18
C LEU A 297 44.11 -21.59 9.08
N ARG A 298 45.13 -22.45 9.03
CA ARG A 298 45.28 -23.45 7.96
C ARG A 298 44.20 -24.54 7.98
N GLU A 299 43.86 -25.07 9.14
CA GLU A 299 42.89 -26.16 9.31
C GLU A 299 41.45 -25.67 9.53
N GLY A 300 41.25 -24.35 9.59
CA GLY A 300 39.96 -23.70 9.75
C GLY A 300 39.63 -22.82 8.55
N LEU A 301 39.91 -21.52 8.67
CA LEU A 301 39.48 -20.50 7.70
C LEU A 301 40.09 -20.67 6.30
N LEU A 302 41.35 -21.09 6.22
CA LEU A 302 42.09 -21.31 4.97
C LEU A 302 42.00 -22.75 4.48
N HIS A 303 41.18 -23.60 5.12
CA HIS A 303 40.99 -24.96 4.64
C HIS A 303 40.41 -24.92 3.22
N PRO A 304 40.94 -25.69 2.24
CA PRO A 304 40.56 -25.57 0.83
C PRO A 304 39.06 -25.69 0.58
N GLN A 305 38.35 -26.54 1.32
CA GLN A 305 36.89 -26.68 1.22
C GLN A 305 36.14 -25.43 1.72
N VAL A 306 36.61 -24.80 2.80
CA VAL A 306 36.00 -23.59 3.36
C VAL A 306 36.22 -22.41 2.42
N VAL A 307 37.45 -22.26 1.91
CA VAL A 307 37.78 -21.23 0.92
C VAL A 307 36.96 -21.43 -0.36
N ARG A 308 36.87 -22.67 -0.87
CA ARG A 308 36.06 -22.99 -2.05
C ARG A 308 34.58 -22.67 -1.82
N ALA A 309 34.01 -23.04 -0.67
CA ALA A 309 32.63 -22.70 -0.32
C ALA A 309 32.43 -21.18 -0.22
N ALA A 310 33.38 -20.47 0.41
CA ALA A 310 33.35 -19.01 0.51
C ALA A 310 33.39 -18.33 -0.86
N VAL A 311 34.27 -18.78 -1.76
CA VAL A 311 34.37 -18.25 -3.12
C VAL A 311 33.11 -18.53 -3.93
N VAL A 312 32.59 -19.77 -3.90
CA VAL A 312 31.35 -20.13 -4.62
C VAL A 312 30.16 -19.32 -4.11
N LEU A 313 30.01 -19.19 -2.79
CA LEU A 313 28.90 -18.44 -2.20
C LEU A 313 29.07 -16.93 -2.36
N ALA A 314 30.30 -16.40 -2.34
CA ALA A 314 30.55 -15.00 -2.67
C ALA A 314 30.23 -14.73 -4.14
N ALA A 315 30.59 -15.63 -5.07
CA ALA A 315 30.23 -15.51 -6.48
C ALA A 315 28.71 -15.58 -6.69
N LEU A 316 28.01 -16.52 -6.04
CA LEU A 316 26.54 -16.60 -6.07
C LEU A 316 25.89 -15.36 -5.45
N GLY A 317 26.41 -14.88 -4.32
CA GLY A 317 25.94 -13.68 -3.65
C GLY A 317 26.13 -12.44 -4.52
N LEU A 318 27.30 -12.26 -5.14
CA LEU A 318 27.58 -11.18 -6.08
C LEU A 318 26.71 -11.28 -7.33
N ALA A 319 26.55 -12.46 -7.92
CA ALA A 319 25.67 -12.68 -9.06
C ALA A 319 24.22 -12.34 -8.73
N MET A 320 23.78 -12.67 -7.52
CA MET A 320 22.44 -12.37 -7.04
C MET A 320 22.24 -10.89 -6.71
N VAL A 321 23.22 -10.22 -6.08
CA VAL A 321 23.16 -8.76 -5.88
C VAL A 321 23.19 -8.04 -7.22
N ALA A 322 24.00 -8.49 -8.17
CA ALA A 322 24.02 -7.96 -9.53
C ALA A 322 22.69 -8.20 -10.24
N THR A 323 22.11 -9.40 -10.11
CA THR A 323 20.75 -9.69 -10.61
C THR A 323 19.74 -8.77 -9.94
N TYR A 324 19.79 -8.62 -8.63
CA TYR A 324 18.87 -7.74 -7.92
C TYR A 324 19.00 -6.29 -8.40
N ARG A 325 20.20 -5.74 -8.47
CA ARG A 325 20.46 -4.35 -8.89
C ARG A 325 20.32 -4.05 -10.37
N HIS A 326 20.46 -5.04 -11.26
CA HIS A 326 20.43 -4.82 -12.71
C HIS A 326 19.23 -5.48 -13.40
N VAL A 327 18.56 -6.41 -12.71
CA VAL A 327 17.45 -7.21 -13.25
C VAL A 327 16.16 -6.92 -12.46
N LEU A 328 16.19 -6.90 -11.13
CA LEU A 328 14.96 -6.76 -10.35
C LEU A 328 14.63 -5.32 -9.94
N GLN A 329 15.64 -4.50 -9.64
CA GLN A 329 15.53 -3.07 -9.38
C GLN A 329 16.66 -2.32 -10.09
N PRO A 330 16.60 -2.21 -11.43
CA PRO A 330 17.57 -1.42 -12.15
C PRO A 330 17.50 0.04 -11.67
N VAL A 331 18.63 0.57 -11.22
CA VAL A 331 18.74 2.00 -10.93
C VAL A 331 18.73 2.74 -12.26
N ALA A 332 17.56 3.21 -12.67
CA ALA A 332 17.47 4.19 -13.74
C ALA A 332 17.67 5.57 -13.11
N HIS A 333 18.57 6.36 -13.70
CA HIS A 333 18.69 7.77 -13.38
C HIS A 333 17.99 8.54 -14.48
N ALA A 334 16.96 9.31 -14.11
CA ALA A 334 16.50 10.38 -14.97
C ALA A 334 17.63 11.40 -15.11
N GLY A 335 17.95 11.78 -16.34
CA GLY A 335 18.81 12.93 -16.61
C GLY A 335 18.10 14.23 -16.27
N ASP A 336 18.60 15.34 -16.82
CA ASP A 336 17.83 16.59 -16.83
C ASP A 336 16.53 16.38 -17.62
N LEU A 337 15.39 16.63 -16.98
CA LEU A 337 14.06 16.47 -17.55
C LEU A 337 13.63 17.70 -18.36
N GLY A 338 14.34 18.82 -18.20
CA GLY A 338 14.03 20.08 -18.89
C GLY A 338 12.86 20.87 -18.31
N PHE A 339 12.26 20.40 -17.22
CA PHE A 339 11.20 21.09 -16.45
C PHE A 339 11.31 20.78 -14.95
N GLU A 340 10.64 21.60 -14.15
CA GLU A 340 10.58 21.51 -12.69
C GLU A 340 9.14 21.66 -12.21
N LEU A 341 8.87 21.15 -11.01
CA LEU A 341 7.65 21.45 -10.26
C LEU A 341 7.99 22.51 -9.22
N ARG A 342 7.72 23.77 -9.55
CA ARG A 342 8.10 24.92 -8.70
C ARG A 342 7.00 25.21 -7.68
N PRO A 343 7.28 25.16 -6.37
CA PRO A 343 6.28 25.47 -5.35
C PRO A 343 5.84 26.92 -5.45
N VAL A 344 4.53 27.15 -5.45
CA VAL A 344 3.91 28.47 -5.33
C VAL A 344 3.71 28.74 -3.83
N PRO A 345 4.34 29.77 -3.26
CA PRO A 345 4.18 30.08 -1.83
C PRO A 345 2.71 30.36 -1.47
N PRO A 346 2.17 29.84 -0.35
CA PRO A 346 0.77 30.07 0.03
C PRO A 346 0.39 31.55 0.13
N GLY A 347 1.28 32.41 0.64
CA GLY A 347 1.04 33.86 0.68
C GLY A 347 1.04 34.56 -0.68
N HIS A 348 1.66 33.97 -1.70
CA HIS A 348 1.51 34.42 -3.09
C HIS A 348 0.18 33.95 -3.68
N ALA A 349 -0.15 32.67 -3.46
CA ALA A 349 -1.36 32.04 -3.98
C ALA A 349 -2.63 32.54 -3.29
N GLY A 350 -2.55 33.06 -2.06
CA GLY A 350 -3.74 33.42 -1.26
C GLY A 350 -4.39 32.22 -0.57
N THR A 351 -3.61 31.16 -0.30
CA THR A 351 -4.09 29.86 0.19
C THR A 351 -3.60 29.53 1.60
N ASP A 352 -3.24 30.55 2.37
CA ASP A 352 -2.79 30.40 3.76
C ASP A 352 -3.87 29.75 4.62
N ALA A 353 -3.45 28.80 5.46
CA ALA A 353 -4.30 28.15 6.46
C ALA A 353 -3.51 27.95 7.76
N ARG A 354 -4.22 27.86 8.89
CA ARG A 354 -3.58 27.63 10.19
C ARG A 354 -4.14 26.43 10.90
N VAL A 355 -3.26 25.66 11.52
CA VAL A 355 -3.64 24.50 12.34
C VAL A 355 -4.57 24.93 13.48
N GLY A 356 -5.65 24.17 13.66
CA GLY A 356 -6.68 24.38 14.67
C GLY A 356 -6.43 23.58 15.96
N ALA A 357 -7.53 23.25 16.65
CA ALA A 357 -7.49 22.54 17.92
C ALA A 357 -8.55 21.43 18.07
N VAL A 358 -9.09 20.89 16.95
CA VAL A 358 -10.25 19.96 16.96
C VAL A 358 -10.00 18.65 17.71
N TRP A 359 -8.75 18.27 17.93
CA TRP A 359 -8.34 17.14 18.77
C TRP A 359 -8.77 17.30 20.23
N ASN A 360 -8.95 18.55 20.69
CA ASN A 360 -9.48 18.82 22.03
C ASN A 360 -10.98 18.56 22.13
N ASP A 361 -11.69 18.54 21.00
CA ASP A 361 -13.13 18.29 20.93
C ASP A 361 -13.46 16.80 20.89
N VAL A 362 -12.48 15.94 20.60
CA VAL A 362 -12.62 14.48 20.66
C VAL A 362 -12.94 14.03 22.09
N ASP A 363 -13.86 13.07 22.21
CA ASP A 363 -14.31 12.52 23.48
C ASP A 363 -13.10 12.09 24.33
N PRO A 364 -13.02 12.54 25.61
CA PRO A 364 -11.87 12.26 26.46
C PRO A 364 -11.49 10.78 26.56
N ARG A 365 -12.46 9.86 26.40
CA ARG A 365 -12.23 8.40 26.49
C ARG A 365 -11.42 7.83 25.32
N VAL A 366 -11.35 8.53 24.19
CA VAL A 366 -10.59 8.11 23.00
C VAL A 366 -9.58 9.16 22.53
N ARG A 367 -9.41 10.25 23.29
CA ARG A 367 -8.50 11.35 22.94
C ARG A 367 -7.03 10.92 22.83
N HIS A 368 -6.62 9.87 23.53
CA HIS A 368 -5.27 9.31 23.47
C HIS A 368 -4.93 8.75 22.08
N ILE A 369 -5.93 8.43 21.26
CA ILE A 369 -5.76 7.96 19.87
C ILE A 369 -6.31 8.96 18.83
N ALA A 370 -6.71 10.17 19.24
CA ALA A 370 -7.38 11.16 18.38
C ALA A 370 -6.64 11.44 17.07
N LYS A 371 -5.30 11.49 17.11
CA LYS A 371 -4.49 11.73 15.91
C LYS A 371 -4.72 10.67 14.84
N TRP A 372 -4.93 9.41 15.22
CA TRP A 372 -5.22 8.32 14.27
C TRP A 372 -6.61 8.50 13.65
N LEU A 373 -7.61 8.75 14.51
CA LEU A 373 -9.02 8.86 14.11
C LEU A 373 -9.32 10.04 13.18
N LEU A 374 -8.51 11.10 13.27
CA LEU A 374 -8.62 12.31 12.47
C LEU A 374 -7.61 12.36 11.31
N SER A 375 -6.80 11.30 11.12
CA SER A 375 -5.66 11.35 10.21
C SER A 375 -5.95 11.05 8.74
N ALA A 376 -7.18 10.71 8.35
CA ALA A 376 -7.43 10.19 7.01
C ALA A 376 -7.87 11.25 5.98
N GLY A 377 -8.72 12.21 6.37
CA GLY A 377 -9.27 13.22 5.46
C GLY A 377 -8.37 14.44 5.30
N SER A 378 -8.56 15.18 4.20
CA SER A 378 -7.98 16.48 3.83
C SER A 378 -7.98 16.48 2.30
N ALA A 379 -8.95 17.15 1.69
CA ALA A 379 -9.27 16.96 0.27
C ALA A 379 -9.18 18.23 -0.55
N VAL A 380 -9.03 18.06 -1.86
CA VAL A 380 -9.05 19.12 -2.86
C VAL A 380 -10.01 18.77 -3.99
N ALA A 381 -10.77 19.73 -4.47
CA ALA A 381 -11.61 19.62 -5.65
C ALA A 381 -11.37 20.78 -6.61
N VAL A 382 -11.38 20.50 -7.91
CA VAL A 382 -11.04 21.46 -8.97
C VAL A 382 -12.16 21.53 -10.00
N ALA A 383 -12.69 22.73 -10.23
CA ALA A 383 -13.68 23.01 -11.26
C ALA A 383 -13.74 24.52 -11.55
N ASP A 384 -14.23 24.91 -12.72
CA ASP A 384 -14.63 26.30 -13.02
C ASP A 384 -16.02 26.54 -12.41
N VAL A 385 -16.07 27.15 -11.22
CA VAL A 385 -17.32 27.22 -10.43
C VAL A 385 -18.15 28.47 -10.72
N ASP A 386 -17.53 29.52 -11.27
CA ASP A 386 -18.20 30.76 -11.65
C ASP A 386 -18.33 30.97 -13.17
N GLY A 387 -17.87 30.02 -13.96
CA GLY A 387 -18.03 29.97 -15.42
C GLY A 387 -17.13 30.94 -16.17
N ASP A 388 -16.09 31.47 -15.52
CA ASP A 388 -15.16 32.43 -16.11
C ASP A 388 -14.08 31.78 -17.00
N GLY A 389 -14.03 30.45 -17.01
CA GLY A 389 -13.10 29.64 -17.78
C GLY A 389 -11.80 29.30 -17.05
N ARG A 390 -11.61 29.76 -15.81
CA ARG A 390 -10.46 29.41 -14.97
C ARG A 390 -10.87 28.34 -13.96
N LEU A 391 -9.95 27.41 -13.70
CA LEU A 391 -10.20 26.40 -12.68
C LEU A 391 -10.01 26.97 -11.28
N ASP A 392 -11.05 26.85 -10.47
CA ASP A 392 -11.10 27.17 -9.05
C ASP A 392 -10.80 25.94 -8.19
N VAL A 393 -10.49 26.17 -6.92
CA VAL A 393 -10.09 25.12 -5.98
C VAL A 393 -10.94 25.18 -4.72
N PHE A 394 -11.53 24.07 -4.32
CA PHE A 394 -12.09 23.90 -2.98
C PHE A 394 -11.22 22.96 -2.16
N ALA A 395 -10.94 23.31 -0.90
CA ALA A 395 -10.19 22.47 0.01
C ALA A 395 -10.97 22.17 1.30
N THR A 396 -10.99 20.89 1.69
CA THR A 396 -11.31 20.49 3.05
C THR A 396 -10.02 20.34 3.85
N ASN A 397 -9.89 21.07 4.94
CA ASN A 397 -8.73 21.03 5.81
C ASN A 397 -9.19 20.72 7.24
N PRO A 398 -9.58 19.45 7.53
CA PRO A 398 -10.30 19.09 8.75
C PRO A 398 -9.58 19.56 10.03
N LEU A 399 -8.24 19.56 10.00
CA LEU A 399 -7.40 19.88 11.14
C LEU A 399 -7.08 21.38 11.27
N MET A 400 -7.51 22.22 10.34
CA MET A 400 -7.26 23.66 10.43
C MET A 400 -8.25 24.35 11.37
N ARG A 401 -8.05 25.65 11.57
CA ARG A 401 -8.97 26.52 12.31
C ARG A 401 -10.36 26.52 11.66
N PRO A 402 -11.43 26.77 12.43
CA PRO A 402 -12.80 26.78 11.92
C PRO A 402 -12.98 27.52 10.59
N GLU A 403 -12.42 28.71 10.49
CA GLU A 403 -12.48 29.52 9.28
C GLU A 403 -11.83 28.79 8.10
N ASP A 404 -10.72 28.08 8.26
CA ASP A 404 -9.92 27.48 7.17
C ASP A 404 -10.31 26.03 6.80
N ARG A 405 -11.23 25.40 7.54
CA ARG A 405 -11.62 23.99 7.32
C ARG A 405 -12.30 23.76 5.98
N ASN A 406 -13.09 24.72 5.52
CA ASN A 406 -13.85 24.65 4.28
C ASN A 406 -13.56 25.93 3.50
N ALA A 407 -12.77 25.83 2.44
CA ALA A 407 -12.29 27.01 1.74
C ALA A 407 -12.43 26.87 0.23
N LEU A 408 -13.22 27.76 -0.36
CA LEU A 408 -13.29 27.97 -1.80
C LEU A 408 -12.32 29.09 -2.20
N TYR A 409 -11.48 28.78 -3.17
CA TYR A 409 -10.42 29.62 -3.72
C TYR A 409 -10.71 29.85 -5.20
N ARG A 410 -11.25 31.03 -5.54
CA ARG A 410 -11.51 31.41 -6.92
C ARG A 410 -10.22 31.88 -7.59
N ASN A 411 -9.88 31.32 -8.73
CA ASN A 411 -8.67 31.64 -9.50
C ASN A 411 -8.79 33.02 -10.16
N VAL A 412 -7.94 33.96 -9.77
CA VAL A 412 -7.89 35.31 -10.34
C VAL A 412 -6.74 35.51 -11.33
N GLY A 413 -6.10 34.39 -11.74
CA GLY A 413 -5.00 34.36 -12.70
C GLY A 413 -3.61 34.48 -12.07
N GLY A 414 -2.60 34.01 -12.81
CA GLY A 414 -1.20 34.00 -12.35
C GLY A 414 -0.98 33.15 -11.10
N LEU A 415 -1.73 32.06 -10.96
CA LEU A 415 -1.74 31.16 -9.80
C LEU A 415 -2.02 31.88 -8.47
N ARG A 416 -2.90 32.89 -8.53
CA ARG A 416 -3.43 33.59 -7.36
C ARG A 416 -4.91 33.29 -7.23
N PHE A 417 -5.35 33.17 -5.99
CA PHE A 417 -6.72 32.83 -5.65
C PHE A 417 -7.32 33.83 -4.67
N ALA A 418 -8.58 34.18 -4.89
CA ALA A 418 -9.40 34.96 -3.98
C ALA A 418 -10.32 34.02 -3.20
N ARG A 419 -10.31 34.15 -1.88
CA ARG A 419 -11.17 33.35 -1.02
C ARG A 419 -12.64 33.77 -1.16
N VAL A 420 -13.53 32.81 -1.37
CA VAL A 420 -14.99 33.02 -1.46
C VAL A 420 -15.67 32.48 -0.19
N PRO A 421 -16.46 33.29 0.53
CA PRO A 421 -17.20 32.82 1.70
C PRO A 421 -18.37 31.93 1.28
N ILE A 422 -18.60 30.86 2.04
CA ILE A 422 -19.76 29.98 1.90
C ILE A 422 -20.50 29.97 3.25
N PRO A 423 -21.48 30.87 3.47
CA PRO A 423 -22.18 30.98 4.75
C PRO A 423 -22.79 29.66 5.25
N ALA A 424 -23.24 28.80 4.33
CA ALA A 424 -23.79 27.48 4.64
C ALA A 424 -22.79 26.55 5.37
N LEU A 425 -21.48 26.80 5.26
CA LEU A 425 -20.43 25.98 5.86
C LEU A 425 -19.80 26.58 7.13
N GLU A 426 -20.19 27.79 7.53
CA GLU A 426 -19.59 28.46 8.71
C GLU A 426 -19.85 27.66 10.00
N ALA A 427 -21.08 27.21 10.22
CA ALA A 427 -21.45 26.41 11.39
C ALA A 427 -20.79 25.03 11.38
N VAL A 428 -20.72 24.40 10.19
CA VAL A 428 -20.05 23.10 9.98
C VAL A 428 -18.56 23.20 10.31
N GLY A 429 -17.91 24.27 9.86
CA GLY A 429 -16.53 24.58 10.18
C GLY A 429 -16.32 24.89 11.67
N ALA A 430 -17.27 25.52 12.33
CA ALA A 430 -17.14 25.95 13.74
C ALA A 430 -17.39 24.85 14.77
N ASP A 431 -18.35 23.94 14.55
CA ASP A 431 -18.78 22.95 15.54
C ASP A 431 -18.74 21.50 15.00
N PRO A 432 -17.55 20.86 14.99
CA PRO A 432 -17.42 19.46 14.60
C PRO A 432 -18.18 18.48 15.51
N VAL A 433 -18.50 18.88 16.74
CA VAL A 433 -19.24 18.03 17.69
C VAL A 433 -20.69 17.89 17.24
N ALA A 434 -21.28 18.96 16.70
CA ALA A 434 -22.64 18.95 16.18
C ALA A 434 -22.73 18.44 14.73
N HIS A 435 -21.76 18.81 13.89
CA HIS A 435 -21.86 18.61 12.44
C HIS A 435 -20.97 17.48 11.89
N GLY A 436 -20.02 16.97 12.67
CA GLY A 436 -18.96 16.12 12.15
C GLY A 436 -17.85 16.93 11.46
N ILE A 437 -16.99 16.27 10.72
CA ILE A 437 -15.83 16.89 10.08
C ILE A 437 -15.83 16.61 8.58
N THR A 438 -15.72 17.64 7.75
CA THR A 438 -15.65 17.49 6.29
C THR A 438 -14.36 16.76 5.90
N ALA A 439 -14.47 15.81 4.96
CA ALA A 439 -13.37 14.91 4.63
C ALA A 439 -13.05 14.84 3.13
N MET A 440 -14.08 14.79 2.27
CA MET A 440 -13.96 14.84 0.80
C MET A 440 -14.81 15.98 0.25
N ALA A 441 -14.42 16.51 -0.91
CA ALA A 441 -15.17 17.47 -1.68
C ALA A 441 -15.24 17.06 -3.14
N VAL A 442 -16.38 17.28 -3.80
CA VAL A 442 -16.59 16.95 -5.21
C VAL A 442 -17.44 18.05 -5.85
N PHE A 443 -16.94 18.66 -6.92
CA PHE A 443 -17.76 19.48 -7.82
C PHE A 443 -18.47 18.61 -8.85
N VAL A 444 -19.76 18.87 -9.04
CA VAL A 444 -20.64 18.10 -9.92
C VAL A 444 -21.87 18.93 -10.31
N ASP A 445 -22.38 18.76 -11.52
CA ASP A 445 -23.68 19.29 -11.94
C ASP A 445 -24.78 18.25 -11.57
N HIS A 446 -25.28 18.32 -10.33
CA HIS A 446 -26.15 17.26 -9.80
C HIS A 446 -27.61 17.39 -10.27
N ASP A 447 -28.07 18.60 -10.57
CA ASP A 447 -29.44 18.89 -10.97
C ASP A 447 -29.60 19.15 -12.48
N GLY A 448 -28.49 19.21 -13.22
CA GLY A 448 -28.46 19.28 -14.68
C GLY A 448 -28.72 20.67 -15.24
N ASP A 449 -28.48 21.73 -14.47
CA ASP A 449 -28.68 23.12 -14.92
C ASP A 449 -27.46 23.71 -15.64
N GLY A 450 -26.25 23.18 -15.37
CA GLY A 450 -25.00 23.51 -16.03
C GLY A 450 -24.00 24.33 -15.21
N ASP A 451 -24.28 24.66 -13.95
CA ASP A 451 -23.24 25.09 -13.02
C ASP A 451 -22.68 23.92 -12.18
N GLN A 452 -21.73 24.21 -11.30
CA GLN A 452 -21.01 23.21 -10.52
C GLN A 452 -21.40 23.31 -9.05
N ASP A 453 -22.21 22.36 -8.61
CA ASP A 453 -22.59 22.16 -7.21
C ASP A 453 -21.45 21.52 -6.42
N LEU A 454 -21.56 21.56 -5.09
CA LEU A 454 -20.53 21.05 -4.20
C LEU A 454 -21.09 19.98 -3.26
N PHE A 455 -20.64 18.74 -3.42
CA PHE A 455 -20.88 17.66 -2.46
C PHE A 455 -19.70 17.50 -1.50
N LEU A 456 -19.99 17.39 -0.21
CA LEU A 456 -19.02 17.13 0.85
C LEU A 456 -19.39 15.84 1.58
N SER A 457 -18.46 14.88 1.60
CA SER A 457 -18.56 13.77 2.55
C SER A 457 -18.11 14.21 3.93
N VAL A 458 -18.80 13.69 4.94
CA VAL A 458 -18.57 14.08 6.33
C VAL A 458 -18.24 12.86 7.18
N GLY A 459 -17.13 12.96 7.90
CA GLY A 459 -16.78 12.03 8.96
C GLY A 459 -17.56 12.34 10.23
N TYR A 460 -18.21 11.32 10.81
CA TYR A 460 -18.90 11.42 12.10
C TYR A 460 -20.10 12.38 12.11
N GLY A 461 -20.75 12.57 10.96
CA GLY A 461 -21.82 13.55 10.77
C GLY A 461 -22.65 13.28 9.52
N ARG A 462 -23.42 14.26 9.05
CA ARG A 462 -24.28 14.12 7.86
C ARG A 462 -23.58 14.64 6.63
N ASN A 463 -23.71 13.96 5.49
CA ASN A 463 -23.20 14.49 4.22
C ASN A 463 -23.89 15.82 3.86
N ILE A 464 -23.18 16.65 3.10
CA ILE A 464 -23.63 17.99 2.72
C ILE A 464 -23.64 18.09 1.19
N LEU A 465 -24.73 18.56 0.61
CA LEU A 465 -24.85 18.92 -0.80
C LEU A 465 -25.27 20.38 -0.88
N LEU A 466 -24.42 21.17 -1.52
CA LEU A 466 -24.64 22.60 -1.73
C LEU A 466 -24.94 22.85 -3.20
N ARG A 467 -26.14 23.39 -3.47
CA ARG A 467 -26.53 23.83 -4.79
C ARG A 467 -25.84 25.15 -5.13
N ASN A 468 -25.20 25.24 -6.29
CA ASN A 468 -24.69 26.49 -6.82
C ASN A 468 -25.85 27.32 -7.40
N LEU A 469 -25.86 28.62 -7.11
CA LEU A 469 -26.96 29.52 -7.48
C LEU A 469 -26.59 30.43 -8.66
N LEU A 470 -25.53 30.08 -9.39
CA LEU A 470 -24.98 30.90 -10.45
C LEU A 470 -25.99 31.01 -11.59
N VAL A 471 -26.61 29.90 -11.99
CA VAL A 471 -27.63 29.87 -13.05
C VAL A 471 -28.90 30.63 -12.65
N GLU A 472 -29.37 30.48 -11.40
CA GLU A 472 -30.61 31.09 -10.92
C GLU A 472 -30.48 32.59 -10.67
N THR A 473 -29.35 33.02 -10.10
CA THR A 473 -29.17 34.38 -9.56
C THR A 473 -28.20 35.23 -10.38
N GLY A 474 -27.42 34.61 -11.28
CA GLY A 474 -26.34 35.26 -12.02
C GLY A 474 -25.13 35.61 -11.15
N ARG A 475 -25.03 35.04 -9.93
CA ARG A 475 -23.92 35.27 -8.98
C ARG A 475 -23.56 33.96 -8.30
N LEU A 476 -22.25 33.71 -8.14
CA LEU A 476 -21.74 32.59 -7.37
C LEU A 476 -22.26 32.67 -5.92
N GLY A 477 -22.93 31.62 -5.48
CA GLY A 477 -23.49 31.45 -4.15
C GLY A 477 -23.93 30.01 -3.95
N PHE A 478 -24.01 29.57 -2.70
CA PHE A 478 -24.33 28.17 -2.38
C PHE A 478 -25.47 28.07 -1.36
N GLU A 479 -26.40 27.15 -1.61
CA GLU A 479 -27.50 26.80 -0.72
C GLU A 479 -27.41 25.33 -0.28
N ASP A 480 -27.54 25.05 1.03
CA ASP A 480 -27.60 23.68 1.53
C ASP A 480 -28.94 23.02 1.18
N VAL A 481 -28.90 22.06 0.26
CA VAL A 481 -30.07 21.30 -0.21
C VAL A 481 -30.07 19.85 0.31
N SER A 482 -29.16 19.48 1.21
CA SER A 482 -28.86 18.09 1.59
C SER A 482 -30.11 17.30 2.02
N VAL A 483 -31.00 17.91 2.82
CA VAL A 483 -32.25 17.29 3.29
C VAL A 483 -33.23 17.11 2.13
N GLY A 484 -33.43 18.17 1.33
CA GLY A 484 -34.37 18.16 0.21
C GLY A 484 -33.93 17.19 -0.89
N ALA A 485 -32.62 17.07 -1.10
CA ALA A 485 -32.00 16.16 -2.04
C ALA A 485 -31.99 14.70 -1.55
N GLY A 486 -32.17 14.44 -0.25
CA GLY A 486 -32.23 13.09 0.31
C GLY A 486 -30.87 12.42 0.56
N VAL A 487 -29.79 13.20 0.66
CA VAL A 487 -28.40 12.70 0.83
C VAL A 487 -27.84 12.90 2.24
N ALA A 488 -28.61 13.51 3.13
CA ALA A 488 -28.14 13.94 4.45
C ALA A 488 -28.15 12.84 5.52
N ASP A 489 -27.88 11.60 5.13
CA ASP A 489 -27.68 10.46 6.03
C ASP A 489 -26.45 10.65 6.91
N HIS A 490 -26.49 10.09 8.12
CA HIS A 490 -25.31 10.03 8.99
C HIS A 490 -24.27 9.07 8.42
N ALA A 491 -23.07 9.57 8.16
CA ALA A 491 -21.96 8.90 7.54
C ALA A 491 -20.70 9.00 8.42
N VAL A 492 -19.77 8.09 8.16
CA VAL A 492 -18.38 8.23 8.61
C VAL A 492 -17.52 8.00 7.38
N SER A 493 -17.65 8.95 6.45
CA SER A 493 -17.14 8.86 5.09
C SER A 493 -15.95 9.78 4.89
N ILE A 494 -15.01 9.30 4.10
CA ILE A 494 -13.93 10.12 3.52
C ILE A 494 -13.87 9.95 1.99
N ALA A 495 -14.86 9.28 1.40
CA ALA A 495 -14.85 8.86 0.01
C ALA A 495 -16.24 9.01 -0.60
N ALA A 496 -16.32 9.67 -1.75
CA ALA A 496 -17.53 9.77 -2.54
C ALA A 496 -17.17 9.92 -4.02
N ASN A 497 -18.05 9.46 -4.89
CA ASN A 497 -17.91 9.63 -6.33
C ASN A 497 -19.31 9.73 -6.98
N PHE A 498 -19.35 10.27 -8.19
CA PHE A 498 -20.55 10.36 -9.00
C PHE A 498 -20.36 9.60 -10.32
N LEU A 499 -21.37 8.85 -10.72
CA LEU A 499 -21.41 8.07 -11.96
C LEU A 499 -22.86 7.92 -12.42
N ASP A 500 -23.09 7.76 -13.72
CA ASP A 500 -24.40 7.41 -14.26
C ASP A 500 -24.49 5.88 -14.38
N TYR A 501 -24.81 5.18 -13.29
CA TYR A 501 -24.64 3.72 -13.25
C TYR A 501 -25.70 3.00 -14.08
N ASP A 502 -26.87 3.61 -14.28
CA ASP A 502 -27.98 3.04 -15.05
C ASP A 502 -28.15 3.67 -16.44
N ARG A 503 -27.26 4.60 -16.81
CA ARG A 503 -27.18 5.27 -18.11
C ARG A 503 -28.47 6.02 -18.46
N ASP A 504 -29.08 6.65 -17.46
CA ASP A 504 -30.30 7.44 -17.61
C ASP A 504 -30.05 8.94 -17.81
N GLY A 505 -28.77 9.32 -17.97
CA GLY A 505 -28.32 10.68 -18.26
C GLY A 505 -28.15 11.54 -17.02
N ARG A 506 -28.30 10.98 -15.81
CA ARG A 506 -28.13 11.69 -14.54
C ARG A 506 -27.03 11.04 -13.72
N LEU A 507 -26.29 11.86 -12.97
CA LEU A 507 -25.23 11.38 -12.11
C LEU A 507 -25.81 10.89 -10.78
N ASP A 508 -25.59 9.61 -10.49
CA ASP A 508 -25.85 8.94 -9.22
C ASP A 508 -24.66 9.12 -8.26
N LEU A 509 -24.92 8.98 -6.97
CA LEU A 509 -23.92 9.19 -5.91
C LEU A 509 -23.59 7.87 -5.21
N VAL A 510 -22.30 7.59 -5.06
CA VAL A 510 -21.78 6.53 -4.18
C VAL A 510 -20.98 7.15 -3.04
N VAL A 511 -21.23 6.69 -1.81
CA VAL A 511 -20.53 7.14 -0.59
C VAL A 511 -19.88 5.94 0.09
N GLY A 512 -18.54 6.00 0.21
CA GLY A 512 -17.73 5.01 0.91
C GLY A 512 -17.57 5.36 2.39
N ASN A 513 -17.82 4.41 3.29
CA ASN A 513 -17.71 4.61 4.74
C ASN A 513 -16.51 3.86 5.32
N ALA A 514 -15.60 4.59 5.98
CA ALA A 514 -14.41 4.01 6.61
C ALA A 514 -14.75 3.30 7.93
N PHE A 515 -15.65 3.87 8.73
CA PHE A 515 -16.12 3.26 9.99
C PHE A 515 -17.60 2.92 9.91
N ALA A 516 -18.04 2.05 10.82
CA ALA A 516 -19.46 1.85 11.08
C ALA A 516 -20.17 3.19 11.33
N THR A 517 -21.25 3.46 10.61
CA THR A 517 -22.01 4.71 10.76
C THR A 517 -22.78 4.75 12.08
N HIS A 518 -23.10 3.59 12.63
CA HIS A 518 -23.85 3.42 13.87
C HIS A 518 -23.22 2.32 14.73
N LEU A 519 -23.30 2.49 16.05
CA LEU A 519 -22.93 1.50 17.05
C LEU A 519 -24.06 0.49 17.20
N ALA A 520 -23.95 -0.64 16.49
CA ALA A 520 -24.96 -1.71 16.45
C ALA A 520 -25.15 -2.45 17.78
N ALA A 521 -24.24 -2.30 18.75
CA ALA A 521 -24.33 -2.92 20.07
C ALA A 521 -25.36 -2.25 21.01
N TYR A 522 -25.99 -1.16 20.58
CA TYR A 522 -27.07 -0.48 21.29
C TYR A 522 -28.41 -0.79 20.63
N GLU A 523 -29.48 -0.81 21.42
CA GLU A 523 -30.84 -1.01 20.94
C GLU A 523 -31.71 0.20 21.39
N PRO A 524 -32.17 1.06 20.46
CA PRO A 524 -31.85 1.06 19.03
C PRO A 524 -30.37 1.47 18.77
N PRO A 525 -29.81 1.11 17.58
CA PRO A 525 -28.46 1.53 17.19
C PRO A 525 -28.28 3.05 17.30
N ARG A 526 -27.12 3.48 17.81
CA ARG A 526 -26.79 4.90 18.02
C ARG A 526 -25.83 5.40 16.94
N PRO A 527 -26.01 6.61 16.36
CA PRO A 527 -25.03 7.19 15.46
C PRO A 527 -23.64 7.23 16.07
N PHE A 528 -22.62 6.81 15.32
CA PHE A 528 -21.24 6.81 15.79
C PHE A 528 -20.59 8.18 15.56
N SER A 529 -19.99 8.74 16.61
CA SER A 529 -19.15 9.93 16.52
C SER A 529 -18.05 9.90 17.58
N ILE A 530 -16.82 10.17 17.16
CA ILE A 530 -15.66 10.25 18.07
C ILE A 530 -15.68 11.50 18.95
N PHE A 531 -16.50 12.49 18.62
CA PHE A 531 -16.66 13.72 19.40
C PHE A 531 -17.58 13.52 20.61
N ARG A 532 -18.53 12.59 20.51
CA ARG A 532 -19.49 12.30 21.59
C ARG A 532 -19.89 10.83 21.57
N LEU A 533 -19.24 10.03 22.41
CA LEU A 533 -19.59 8.62 22.57
C LEU A 533 -20.78 8.46 23.55
N PRO A 534 -21.65 7.46 23.37
CA PRO A 534 -22.71 7.17 24.33
C PRO A 534 -22.20 7.02 25.78
N ALA A 535 -23.01 7.41 26.75
CA ALA A 535 -22.71 7.19 28.16
C ALA A 535 -22.76 5.68 28.50
N PRO A 536 -21.89 5.18 29.40
CA PRO A 536 -21.99 3.79 29.86
C PRO A 536 -23.33 3.56 30.57
N GLU A 537 -24.03 2.46 30.21
CA GLU A 537 -25.31 2.11 30.85
C GLU A 537 -25.13 1.32 32.14
N TYR A 538 -23.96 0.71 32.34
CA TYR A 538 -23.59 -0.05 33.54
C TYR A 538 -22.08 0.00 33.79
N PRO A 539 -21.61 -0.30 35.02
CA PRO A 539 -20.18 -0.35 35.32
C PRO A 539 -19.46 -1.35 34.42
N GLY A 540 -18.43 -0.88 33.70
CA GLY A 540 -17.67 -1.70 32.75
C GLY A 540 -18.29 -1.82 31.35
N ASP A 541 -19.34 -1.06 31.03
CA ASP A 541 -19.85 -0.96 29.66
C ASP A 541 -18.78 -0.37 28.72
N ARG A 542 -18.39 -1.15 27.71
CA ARG A 542 -17.36 -0.80 26.72
C ARG A 542 -17.88 -0.78 25.29
N ARG A 543 -19.20 -0.90 25.10
CA ARG A 543 -19.80 -0.99 23.75
C ARG A 543 -19.50 0.23 22.88
N MET A 544 -19.38 1.41 23.48
CA MET A 544 -19.02 2.65 22.77
C MET A 544 -17.56 2.70 22.26
N LEU A 545 -16.71 1.76 22.67
CA LEU A 545 -15.27 1.76 22.35
C LEU A 545 -14.91 0.72 21.29
N GLY A 546 -15.82 -0.19 20.96
CA GLY A 546 -15.61 -1.30 20.02
C GLY A 546 -15.81 -0.93 18.56
N PHE A 547 -15.07 0.06 18.04
CA PHE A 547 -15.22 0.58 16.67
C PHE A 547 -13.93 0.53 15.84
N MET A 548 -12.78 0.18 16.43
CA MET A 548 -11.54 0.01 15.67
C MET A 548 -11.63 -1.25 14.79
N HIS A 549 -10.78 -1.38 13.79
CA HIS A 549 -10.83 -2.52 12.85
C HIS A 549 -10.87 -3.87 13.59
N ALA A 550 -11.66 -4.83 13.11
CA ALA A 550 -11.81 -6.15 13.71
C ALA A 550 -10.79 -7.19 13.19
N SER A 551 -10.02 -6.81 12.18
CA SER A 551 -8.82 -7.53 11.74
C SER A 551 -7.84 -6.51 11.18
N TRP A 552 -6.57 -6.89 11.05
CA TRP A 552 -5.56 -6.07 10.39
C TRP A 552 -5.49 -6.29 8.89
N ASP A 553 -6.16 -7.32 8.37
CA ASP A 553 -6.05 -7.79 6.98
C ASP A 553 -7.36 -8.26 6.32
N ASN A 554 -8.47 -8.26 7.04
CA ASN A 554 -9.79 -8.66 6.56
C ASN A 554 -10.90 -8.08 7.47
N ALA A 555 -10.79 -6.81 7.83
CA ALA A 555 -11.77 -6.11 8.64
C ALA A 555 -13.09 -5.99 7.89
N ARG A 556 -14.19 -6.37 8.56
CA ARG A 556 -15.57 -6.32 8.03
C ARG A 556 -16.52 -5.62 9.00
N ASN A 557 -15.97 -4.66 9.72
CA ASN A 557 -16.69 -3.84 10.71
C ASN A 557 -16.57 -2.34 10.39
N GLY A 558 -16.26 -2.01 9.14
CA GLY A 558 -16.40 -0.65 8.62
C GLY A 558 -17.87 -0.27 8.47
N GLY A 559 -18.14 0.73 7.63
CA GLY A 559 -19.51 1.15 7.34
C GLY A 559 -20.07 0.45 6.13
N LEU A 560 -21.39 0.26 6.11
CA LEU A 560 -22.05 -0.10 4.86
C LEU A 560 -21.96 1.10 3.91
N ASN A 561 -21.46 0.86 2.71
CA ASN A 561 -21.42 1.89 1.67
C ASN A 561 -22.86 2.24 1.22
N ALA A 562 -23.05 3.44 0.71
CA ALA A 562 -24.37 3.90 0.25
C ALA A 562 -24.33 4.21 -1.25
N LEU A 563 -25.38 3.80 -1.94
CA LEU A 563 -25.63 4.14 -3.34
C LEU A 563 -26.96 4.92 -3.41
N TYR A 564 -26.95 6.02 -4.13
CA TYR A 564 -28.06 6.95 -4.27
C TYR A 564 -28.33 7.17 -5.75
N ARG A 565 -29.51 6.77 -6.21
CA ARG A 565 -29.93 6.97 -7.59
C ARG A 565 -30.51 8.37 -7.76
N ASN A 566 -30.10 9.11 -8.77
CA ASN A 566 -30.65 10.43 -9.09
C ASN A 566 -31.98 10.29 -9.82
N VAL A 567 -33.07 10.68 -9.14
CA VAL A 567 -34.44 10.57 -9.68
C VAL A 567 -34.90 11.85 -10.40
N GLY A 568 -33.98 12.82 -10.58
CA GLY A 568 -34.23 14.10 -11.23
C GLY A 568 -34.78 15.17 -10.27
N GLY A 569 -34.71 16.43 -10.72
CA GLY A 569 -35.14 17.59 -9.94
C GLY A 569 -34.32 17.80 -8.66
N GLY A 570 -33.02 17.51 -8.70
CA GLY A 570 -32.10 17.64 -7.57
C GLY A 570 -32.34 16.65 -6.43
N ARG A 571 -33.01 15.51 -6.68
CA ARG A 571 -33.31 14.50 -5.64
C ARG A 571 -32.67 13.16 -5.91
N PHE A 572 -32.32 12.50 -4.82
CA PHE A 572 -31.74 11.17 -4.79
C PHE A 572 -32.62 10.19 -4.01
N GLU A 573 -32.61 8.93 -4.46
CA GLU A 573 -33.22 7.79 -3.77
C GLU A 573 -32.14 6.80 -3.34
N ARG A 574 -32.04 6.54 -2.04
CA ARG A 574 -31.09 5.58 -1.47
C ARG A 574 -31.47 4.15 -1.87
N GLN A 575 -30.53 3.45 -2.47
CA GLN A 575 -30.69 2.06 -2.94
C GLN A 575 -30.37 1.05 -1.83
N ASP A 576 -30.98 -0.14 -1.91
CA ASP A 576 -30.59 -1.30 -1.11
C ASP A 576 -29.31 -1.91 -1.69
N VAL A 577 -28.16 -1.52 -1.14
CA VAL A 577 -26.85 -1.94 -1.65
C VAL A 577 -26.64 -3.47 -1.63
N ALA A 578 -27.28 -4.19 -0.72
CA ALA A 578 -27.20 -5.64 -0.70
C ALA A 578 -27.92 -6.26 -1.92
N ARG A 579 -29.09 -5.71 -2.30
CA ARG A 579 -29.78 -6.09 -3.55
C ARG A 579 -29.01 -5.66 -4.79
N MET A 580 -28.32 -4.51 -4.71
CA MET A 580 -27.41 -4.06 -5.77
C MET A 580 -26.13 -4.90 -5.86
N GLY A 581 -25.88 -5.84 -4.94
CA GLY A 581 -24.71 -6.73 -4.99
C GLY A 581 -23.44 -6.16 -4.35
N MET A 582 -23.58 -5.15 -3.49
CA MET A 582 -22.51 -4.51 -2.72
C MET A 582 -22.75 -4.60 -1.19
N PRO A 583 -22.91 -5.81 -0.60
CA PRO A 583 -23.18 -5.97 0.83
C PRO A 583 -21.96 -5.76 1.74
N GLU A 584 -20.78 -5.52 1.18
CA GLU A 584 -19.52 -5.46 1.91
C GLU A 584 -19.44 -4.25 2.86
N THR A 585 -18.67 -4.40 3.94
CA THR A 585 -18.51 -3.44 5.04
C THR A 585 -17.03 -3.24 5.35
N GLY A 586 -16.22 -3.15 4.29
CA GLY A 586 -14.81 -2.78 4.37
C GLY A 586 -14.63 -1.35 4.87
N TRP A 587 -13.40 -0.96 5.19
CA TRP A 587 -13.09 0.42 5.56
C TRP A 587 -12.78 1.21 4.29
N THR A 588 -13.81 1.58 3.54
CA THR A 588 -13.65 2.19 2.22
C THR A 588 -13.10 3.61 2.33
N LEU A 589 -11.91 3.84 1.76
CA LEU A 589 -11.19 5.12 1.80
C LEU A 589 -11.17 5.87 0.47
N ALA A 590 -11.35 5.17 -0.66
CA ALA A 590 -11.49 5.77 -1.98
C ALA A 590 -12.47 4.99 -2.86
N VAL A 591 -13.11 5.70 -3.79
CA VAL A 591 -14.03 5.13 -4.77
C VAL A 591 -13.59 5.59 -6.16
N GLY A 592 -13.09 4.66 -6.97
CA GLY A 592 -12.82 4.85 -8.39
C GLY A 592 -13.98 4.36 -9.25
N THR A 593 -14.26 5.07 -10.34
CA THR A 593 -15.35 4.75 -11.28
C THR A 593 -14.82 4.77 -12.71
N GLY A 594 -15.22 3.81 -13.53
CA GLY A 594 -14.92 3.81 -14.97
C GLY A 594 -15.32 2.49 -15.64
N ASP A 595 -15.39 2.45 -16.96
CA ASP A 595 -15.70 1.23 -17.72
C ASP A 595 -14.47 0.31 -17.80
N LEU A 596 -14.30 -0.56 -16.79
CA LEU A 596 -13.10 -1.38 -16.60
C LEU A 596 -13.09 -2.62 -17.50
N ASN A 597 -14.25 -3.08 -17.98
CA ASN A 597 -14.36 -4.24 -18.87
C ASN A 597 -14.71 -3.89 -20.34
N ASN A 598 -14.75 -2.60 -20.68
CA ASN A 598 -15.05 -2.08 -22.01
C ASN A 598 -16.43 -2.52 -22.54
N ASP A 599 -17.44 -2.60 -21.66
CA ASP A 599 -18.81 -2.95 -22.03
C ASP A 599 -19.76 -1.74 -22.12
N GLY A 600 -19.24 -0.54 -21.87
CA GLY A 600 -19.97 0.73 -21.93
C GLY A 600 -20.80 1.05 -20.68
N TRP A 601 -20.61 0.31 -19.58
CA TRP A 601 -21.21 0.61 -18.28
C TRP A 601 -20.12 0.97 -17.26
N PRO A 602 -20.32 2.00 -16.44
CA PRO A 602 -19.33 2.36 -15.44
C PRO A 602 -19.32 1.35 -14.29
N ASP A 603 -18.12 0.87 -13.96
CA ASP A 603 -17.80 -0.05 -12.89
C ASP A 603 -17.28 0.68 -11.65
N LEU A 604 -17.13 -0.05 -10.53
CA LEU A 604 -16.66 0.50 -9.25
C LEU A 604 -15.42 -0.23 -8.74
N TYR A 605 -14.40 0.53 -8.33
CA TYR A 605 -13.28 0.03 -7.52
C TYR A 605 -13.29 0.74 -6.17
N LEU A 606 -13.43 -0.02 -5.07
CA LEU A 606 -13.45 0.49 -3.71
C LEU A 606 -12.17 0.07 -2.99
N ALA A 607 -11.30 1.04 -2.71
CA ALA A 607 -10.09 0.81 -1.94
C ALA A 607 -10.43 0.75 -0.44
N ASN A 608 -10.05 -0.35 0.21
CA ASN A 608 -10.37 -0.63 1.60
C ASN A 608 -9.10 -0.72 2.46
N ASP A 609 -9.11 -0.03 3.59
CA ASP A 609 -8.08 -0.22 4.61
C ASP A 609 -8.39 -1.43 5.51
N PHE A 610 -7.36 -2.02 6.10
CA PHE A 610 -7.43 -3.21 6.97
C PHE A 610 -8.18 -4.42 6.37
N GLY A 611 -8.41 -4.47 5.06
CA GLY A 611 -9.14 -5.54 4.37
C GLY A 611 -8.93 -5.46 2.85
N PRO A 612 -9.30 -6.50 2.09
CA PRO A 612 -9.11 -6.51 0.65
C PRO A 612 -9.99 -5.45 -0.04
N ASP A 613 -9.52 -4.96 -1.19
CA ASP A 613 -10.29 -4.04 -2.02
C ASP A 613 -11.47 -4.75 -2.69
N ASP A 614 -12.51 -3.99 -3.04
CA ASP A 614 -13.68 -4.51 -3.72
C ASP A 614 -13.80 -3.94 -5.14
N LEU A 615 -13.80 -4.83 -6.15
CA LEU A 615 -14.10 -4.48 -7.54
C LEU A 615 -15.49 -4.99 -7.90
N TYR A 616 -16.29 -4.13 -8.52
CA TYR A 616 -17.63 -4.47 -8.98
C TYR A 616 -17.80 -4.13 -10.45
N LEU A 617 -18.20 -5.12 -11.25
CA LEU A 617 -18.61 -4.89 -12.62
C LEU A 617 -20.12 -4.66 -12.69
N ASN A 618 -20.54 -3.66 -13.46
CA ASN A 618 -21.93 -3.28 -13.63
C ASN A 618 -22.64 -4.27 -14.59
N GLU A 619 -23.81 -4.78 -14.21
CA GLU A 619 -24.59 -5.74 -15.01
C GLU A 619 -25.72 -5.06 -15.80
N GLY A 620 -25.36 -4.00 -16.51
CA GLY A 620 -26.27 -3.24 -17.37
C GLY A 620 -27.26 -2.36 -16.60
N GLY A 621 -26.78 -1.62 -15.59
CA GLY A 621 -27.55 -0.67 -14.79
C GLY A 621 -28.48 -1.30 -13.75
N ARG A 622 -28.55 -2.63 -13.68
CA ARG A 622 -29.50 -3.33 -12.79
C ARG A 622 -28.92 -3.61 -11.42
N ARG A 623 -27.65 -3.96 -11.37
CA ARG A 623 -26.90 -4.34 -10.17
C ARG A 623 -25.42 -4.41 -10.49
N PHE A 624 -24.63 -4.59 -9.46
CA PHE A 624 -23.20 -4.82 -9.49
C PHE A 624 -22.86 -6.28 -9.17
N ARG A 625 -21.85 -6.81 -9.86
CA ARG A 625 -21.28 -8.12 -9.59
C ARG A 625 -19.86 -7.95 -9.08
N ARG A 626 -19.65 -8.30 -7.82
CA ARG A 626 -18.33 -8.34 -7.21
C ARG A 626 -17.40 -9.32 -7.93
N ILE A 627 -16.17 -8.88 -8.18
CA ILE A 627 -15.08 -9.67 -8.71
C ILE A 627 -14.19 -10.09 -7.56
N GLU A 628 -14.04 -11.39 -7.39
CA GLU A 628 -13.12 -11.96 -6.40
C GLU A 628 -12.28 -13.04 -7.08
N GLY A 629 -10.97 -12.87 -7.05
CA GLY A 629 -10.05 -13.87 -7.54
C GLY A 629 -9.91 -15.07 -6.59
N ARG A 630 -9.22 -16.11 -7.05
CA ARG A 630 -9.20 -17.42 -6.35
C ARG A 630 -8.09 -17.55 -5.31
N ALA A 631 -7.10 -16.67 -5.32
CA ALA A 631 -5.90 -16.78 -4.51
C ALA A 631 -5.50 -15.39 -4.00
N PHE A 632 -4.66 -15.35 -2.97
CA PHE A 632 -4.07 -14.09 -2.53
C PHE A 632 -3.30 -13.42 -3.67
N GLY A 633 -3.38 -12.09 -3.76
CA GLY A 633 -2.73 -11.25 -4.77
C GLY A 633 -3.54 -11.10 -6.04
N THR A 634 -4.82 -11.48 -5.98
CA THR A 634 -5.82 -11.17 -7.01
C THR A 634 -6.86 -10.25 -6.40
N VAL A 635 -7.51 -9.43 -7.22
CA VAL A 635 -8.54 -8.49 -6.79
C VAL A 635 -9.58 -9.16 -5.87
N GLY A 636 -9.94 -8.51 -4.77
CA GLY A 636 -10.84 -9.06 -3.75
C GLY A 636 -10.16 -10.01 -2.75
N ARG A 637 -8.87 -10.29 -2.97
CA ARG A 637 -7.95 -11.06 -2.11
C ARG A 637 -6.54 -10.49 -2.19
N ASP A 638 -6.44 -9.18 -2.22
CA ASP A 638 -5.21 -8.42 -2.44
C ASP A 638 -4.58 -7.96 -1.12
N THR A 639 -3.71 -6.96 -1.21
CA THR A 639 -3.05 -6.38 -0.04
C THR A 639 -4.04 -5.47 0.67
N TYR A 640 -4.22 -5.70 1.96
CA TYR A 640 -5.32 -5.25 2.79
C TYR A 640 -5.23 -3.77 3.26
N LYS A 641 -4.74 -2.86 2.42
CA LYS A 641 -4.42 -1.45 2.80
C LYS A 641 -4.71 -0.45 1.69
N GLY A 642 -5.70 -0.72 0.86
CA GLY A 642 -6.10 0.19 -0.22
C GLY A 642 -6.46 1.55 0.33
N MET A 643 -5.69 2.57 -0.02
CA MET A 643 -5.98 3.96 0.35
C MET A 643 -6.60 4.72 -0.81
N ASN A 644 -6.08 4.53 -2.02
CA ASN A 644 -6.39 5.31 -3.22
C ASN A 644 -6.91 4.42 -4.36
N ALA A 645 -7.69 4.98 -5.29
CA ALA A 645 -8.01 4.35 -6.56
C ALA A 645 -7.97 5.40 -7.69
N SER A 646 -6.91 5.41 -8.49
CA SER A 646 -6.78 6.28 -9.67
C SER A 646 -6.83 5.42 -10.93
N LEU A 647 -7.70 5.78 -11.88
CA LEU A 647 -7.93 5.01 -13.10
C LEU A 647 -7.35 5.73 -14.32
N GLY A 648 -6.75 4.97 -15.23
CA GLY A 648 -6.24 5.49 -16.51
C GLY A 648 -5.58 4.41 -17.36
N ASP A 649 -5.56 4.61 -18.67
CA ASP A 649 -4.89 3.71 -19.63
C ASP A 649 -3.38 4.02 -19.65
N VAL A 650 -2.60 3.36 -18.77
CA VAL A 650 -1.19 3.71 -18.57
C VAL A 650 -0.26 3.04 -19.59
N ASP A 651 -0.72 2.01 -20.29
CA ASP A 651 0.04 1.32 -21.34
C ASP A 651 -0.51 1.52 -22.77
N ARG A 652 -1.52 2.39 -22.93
CA ARG A 652 -2.16 2.76 -24.21
C ARG A 652 -2.80 1.57 -24.93
N ASN A 653 -3.31 0.59 -24.18
CA ASN A 653 -3.96 -0.59 -24.74
C ASN A 653 -5.48 -0.40 -24.93
N GLY A 654 -6.04 0.73 -24.52
CA GLY A 654 -7.47 1.06 -24.59
C GLY A 654 -8.33 0.51 -23.46
N TRP A 655 -7.72 -0.01 -22.39
CA TRP A 655 -8.39 -0.48 -21.17
C TRP A 655 -7.92 0.39 -20.00
N LEU A 656 -8.83 0.65 -19.06
CA LEU A 656 -8.47 1.38 -17.85
C LEU A 656 -7.72 0.46 -16.87
N ASP A 657 -6.57 0.92 -16.41
CA ASP A 657 -5.79 0.30 -15.34
C ASP A 657 -6.09 1.03 -14.02
N VAL A 658 -5.84 0.36 -12.88
CA VAL A 658 -6.10 0.93 -11.54
C VAL A 658 -4.81 1.00 -10.73
N TYR A 659 -4.40 2.21 -10.37
CA TYR A 659 -3.33 2.44 -9.41
C TYR A 659 -3.87 2.61 -7.98
N VAL A 660 -3.39 1.76 -7.08
CA VAL A 660 -3.81 1.72 -5.68
C VAL A 660 -2.61 1.95 -4.78
N SER A 661 -2.60 3.09 -4.09
CA SER A 661 -1.54 3.38 -3.13
C SER A 661 -1.74 2.53 -1.87
N ASN A 662 -0.65 1.96 -1.35
CA ASN A 662 -0.65 1.23 -0.09
C ASN A 662 0.56 1.61 0.78
N VAL A 663 0.72 0.84 1.85
CA VAL A 663 1.83 0.96 2.81
C VAL A 663 2.98 0.02 2.44
N HIS A 664 4.21 0.55 2.40
CA HIS A 664 5.46 -0.21 2.27
C HIS A 664 6.49 0.20 3.32
N VAL A 665 6.38 -0.34 4.53
CA VAL A 665 7.17 0.03 5.72
C VAL A 665 7.51 -1.22 6.56
N PRO A 666 8.33 -1.13 7.64
CA PRO A 666 8.58 -2.29 8.50
C PRO A 666 7.28 -3.01 8.94
N LEU A 667 7.29 -4.35 8.92
CA LEU A 667 6.15 -5.26 9.15
C LEU A 667 5.12 -5.33 8.01
N GLN A 668 5.23 -4.47 7.00
CA GLN A 668 4.20 -4.21 5.99
C GLN A 668 4.87 -3.94 4.64
N ALA A 669 5.48 -4.98 4.06
CA ALA A 669 6.30 -4.86 2.84
C ALA A 669 5.53 -5.18 1.55
N GLU A 670 4.20 -5.03 1.56
CA GLU A 670 3.34 -5.27 0.41
C GLU A 670 3.53 -4.23 -0.70
N GLY A 671 3.44 -2.94 -0.35
CA GLY A 671 3.49 -1.82 -1.28
C GLY A 671 2.25 -1.62 -2.14
N SER A 672 2.26 -0.52 -2.90
CA SER A 672 1.19 -0.11 -3.82
C SER A 672 0.95 -1.17 -4.90
N LEU A 673 -0.27 -1.23 -5.42
CA LEU A 673 -0.69 -2.13 -6.50
C LEU A 673 -0.91 -1.34 -7.79
N LEU A 674 -0.70 -2.03 -8.92
CA LEU A 674 -1.04 -1.51 -10.24
C LEU A 674 -1.75 -2.63 -10.99
N TRP A 675 -3.08 -2.58 -10.97
CA TRP A 675 -3.92 -3.53 -11.68
C TRP A 675 -3.95 -3.18 -13.15
N MET A 676 -3.13 -3.90 -13.92
CA MET A 676 -3.17 -3.87 -15.37
C MET A 676 -4.36 -4.68 -15.87
N THR A 677 -5.15 -4.09 -16.74
CA THR A 677 -6.40 -4.70 -17.24
C THR A 677 -6.20 -5.23 -18.65
N TYR A 678 -6.57 -6.49 -18.85
CA TYR A 678 -6.50 -7.17 -20.15
C TYR A 678 -7.84 -7.79 -20.55
N PRO A 679 -8.13 -7.91 -21.86
CA PRO A 679 -9.30 -8.66 -22.32
C PRO A 679 -9.21 -10.14 -21.90
N ASP A 680 -10.26 -10.66 -21.26
CA ASP A 680 -10.36 -12.09 -20.94
C ASP A 680 -10.66 -12.88 -22.23
N ARG A 681 -9.63 -13.55 -22.75
CA ARG A 681 -9.74 -14.39 -23.96
C ARG A 681 -10.71 -15.56 -23.81
N ARG A 682 -11.12 -15.92 -22.59
CA ARG A 682 -12.06 -17.03 -22.32
C ARG A 682 -13.50 -16.57 -22.25
N ARG A 683 -13.76 -15.28 -22.04
CA ARG A 683 -15.10 -14.72 -21.83
C ARG A 683 -15.23 -13.42 -22.61
N PRO A 684 -16.00 -13.37 -23.70
CA PRO A 684 -16.34 -12.12 -24.37
C PRO A 684 -16.93 -11.12 -23.35
N GLY A 685 -16.40 -9.89 -23.31
CA GLY A 685 -16.78 -8.86 -22.32
C GLY A 685 -16.22 -9.07 -20.90
N GLY A 686 -15.31 -10.04 -20.71
CA GLY A 686 -14.58 -10.22 -19.46
C GLY A 686 -13.26 -9.45 -19.43
N ALA A 687 -12.83 -9.06 -18.23
CA ALA A 687 -11.54 -8.45 -17.96
C ALA A 687 -10.69 -9.36 -17.04
N ASP A 688 -9.38 -9.38 -17.27
CA ASP A 688 -8.37 -10.07 -16.46
C ASP A 688 -7.45 -9.00 -15.83
N PHE A 689 -7.53 -8.87 -14.51
CA PHE A 689 -6.78 -7.88 -13.72
C PHE A 689 -5.53 -8.52 -13.14
N ARG A 690 -4.37 -7.87 -13.34
CA ARG A 690 -3.08 -8.38 -12.86
C ARG A 690 -2.28 -7.28 -12.18
N ASP A 691 -1.83 -7.53 -10.96
CA ASP A 691 -0.90 -6.63 -10.28
C ASP A 691 0.48 -6.72 -10.94
N GLU A 692 1.00 -5.58 -11.38
CA GLU A 692 2.33 -5.44 -11.98
C GLU A 692 3.15 -4.29 -11.36
N ALA A 693 2.80 -3.82 -10.16
CA ALA A 693 3.44 -2.66 -9.53
C ALA A 693 4.96 -2.82 -9.34
N THR A 694 5.44 -3.94 -8.79
CA THR A 694 6.88 -4.16 -8.59
C THR A 694 7.60 -4.23 -9.92
N ARG A 695 7.03 -4.97 -10.88
CA ARG A 695 7.68 -5.17 -12.19
C ARG A 695 7.77 -3.86 -12.99
N ARG A 696 6.77 -2.99 -12.87
CA ARG A 696 6.68 -1.72 -13.60
C ARG A 696 7.36 -0.56 -12.86
N GLY A 697 7.68 -0.68 -11.58
CA GLY A 697 8.43 0.33 -10.81
C GLY A 697 7.55 1.29 -10.00
N ALA A 698 6.33 0.90 -9.65
CA ALA A 698 5.32 1.75 -9.02
C ALA A 698 4.98 1.34 -7.56
N LEU A 699 5.88 0.61 -6.88
CA LEU A 699 5.62 -0.06 -5.59
C LEU A 699 5.51 0.89 -4.37
N ASN A 700 5.97 2.14 -4.48
CA ASN A 700 6.08 3.10 -3.38
C ASN A 700 6.91 2.61 -2.19
N GLU A 701 8.14 2.16 -2.41
CA GLU A 701 8.92 1.53 -1.35
C GLU A 701 9.31 2.51 -0.23
N ARG A 702 9.31 2.01 1.01
CA ARG A 702 9.74 2.71 2.24
C ARG A 702 8.88 3.94 2.57
N ARG A 703 7.59 3.85 2.32
CA ARG A 703 6.64 4.95 2.44
C ARG A 703 5.26 4.45 2.89
N PHE A 704 4.51 5.35 3.50
CA PHE A 704 3.09 5.20 3.79
C PHE A 704 2.28 6.01 2.77
N GLY A 705 1.68 5.35 1.77
CA GLY A 705 0.97 6.00 0.67
C GLY A 705 -0.44 6.47 1.03
N TRP A 706 -0.87 7.57 0.39
CA TRP A 706 -2.22 8.17 0.47
C TRP A 706 -2.70 8.53 -0.95
N GLY A 707 -3.28 9.71 -1.19
CA GLY A 707 -3.80 10.10 -2.50
C GLY A 707 -2.77 10.02 -3.62
N ALA A 708 -3.21 9.55 -4.78
CA ALA A 708 -2.46 9.56 -6.01
C ALA A 708 -3.31 10.12 -7.15
N ALA A 709 -2.67 10.62 -8.19
CA ALA A 709 -3.32 11.07 -9.42
C ALA A 709 -2.53 10.63 -10.65
N LEU A 710 -3.25 10.40 -11.74
CA LEU A 710 -2.71 10.03 -13.05
C LEU A 710 -2.84 11.22 -14.02
N GLY A 711 -1.75 11.58 -14.70
CA GLY A 711 -1.74 12.67 -15.67
C GLY A 711 -0.41 12.71 -16.42
N ASP A 712 -0.38 13.33 -17.60
CA ASP A 712 0.81 13.42 -18.44
C ASP A 712 1.58 14.71 -18.11
N LEU A 713 2.61 14.63 -17.27
CA LEU A 713 3.30 15.79 -16.70
C LEU A 713 4.34 16.40 -17.66
N ASN A 714 4.87 15.60 -18.56
CA ASN A 714 5.92 15.99 -19.51
C ASN A 714 5.39 16.10 -20.96
N ASN A 715 4.09 15.89 -21.16
CA ASN A 715 3.38 15.91 -22.43
C ASN A 715 3.94 14.92 -23.47
N ASP A 716 4.41 13.74 -23.06
CA ASP A 716 4.93 12.70 -23.98
C ASP A 716 3.87 11.68 -24.45
N GLY A 717 2.63 11.86 -23.97
CA GLY A 717 1.43 11.07 -24.23
C GLY A 717 1.23 9.91 -23.25
N TRP A 718 2.18 9.62 -22.35
CA TRP A 718 2.05 8.58 -21.34
C TRP A 718 1.53 9.16 -20.03
N LEU A 719 0.66 8.43 -19.34
CA LEU A 719 0.18 8.85 -18.03
C LEU A 719 1.25 8.56 -16.96
N ASP A 720 1.65 9.60 -16.24
CA ASP A 720 2.52 9.58 -15.05
C ASP A 720 1.70 9.45 -13.77
N ILE A 721 2.36 9.14 -12.65
CA ILE A 721 1.71 9.06 -11.32
C ILE A 721 2.35 10.06 -10.36
N VAL A 722 1.55 10.89 -9.70
CA VAL A 722 1.98 11.67 -8.52
C VAL A 722 1.32 11.09 -7.28
N GLN A 723 2.09 10.85 -6.21
CA GLN A 723 1.57 10.23 -4.99
C GLN A 723 2.02 10.93 -3.70
N ALA A 724 1.06 11.18 -2.81
CA ALA A 724 1.25 11.65 -1.45
C ALA A 724 1.73 10.55 -0.50
N ASN A 725 2.62 10.92 0.42
CA ASN A 725 3.15 10.05 1.46
C ASN A 725 3.19 10.72 2.84
N GLY A 726 3.46 9.92 3.86
CA GLY A 726 3.61 10.33 5.26
C GLY A 726 2.28 10.30 6.00
N MET A 727 2.26 9.74 7.20
CA MET A 727 1.04 9.59 8.00
C MET A 727 0.90 10.72 9.02
N VAL A 728 1.43 10.62 10.25
CA VAL A 728 1.31 11.70 11.25
C VAL A 728 2.54 11.82 12.15
N ASP A 729 2.93 13.07 12.44
CA ASP A 729 4.00 13.43 13.37
C ASP A 729 3.44 13.97 14.71
N ASP A 730 4.30 14.55 15.55
CA ASP A 730 3.97 15.07 16.88
C ASP A 730 3.75 16.59 16.94
N ARG A 731 3.58 17.29 15.80
CA ARG A 731 3.47 18.76 15.79
C ARG A 731 2.37 19.31 16.69
N ILE A 732 1.24 18.60 16.76
CA ILE A 732 0.05 19.03 17.51
C ILE A 732 0.03 18.55 18.96
N ASP A 733 0.94 17.63 19.35
CA ASP A 733 0.90 16.97 20.64
C ASP A 733 2.28 16.56 21.21
N ARG A 734 3.33 17.30 20.84
CA ARG A 734 4.72 17.06 21.23
C ARG A 734 4.88 16.87 22.73
N ARG A 735 5.49 15.75 23.12
CA ARG A 735 5.84 15.41 24.52
C ARG A 735 7.32 15.10 24.72
N PHE A 736 8.01 14.75 23.65
CA PHE A 736 9.39 14.30 23.69
C PHE A 736 10.29 15.25 22.89
N GLU A 737 11.58 15.26 23.20
CA GLU A 737 12.56 16.06 22.46
C GLU A 737 12.64 15.62 21.00
N ARG A 738 12.64 14.30 20.77
CA ARG A 738 12.56 13.68 19.45
C ARG A 738 11.30 12.82 19.39
N CYS A 739 10.58 12.89 18.29
CA CYS A 739 9.36 12.12 18.06
C CYS A 739 9.67 10.61 17.98
N PRO A 740 9.34 9.80 19.01
CA PRO A 740 9.57 8.36 18.98
C PRO A 740 8.56 7.66 18.07
N SER A 741 8.96 6.53 17.47
CA SER A 741 8.05 5.71 16.66
C SER A 741 7.04 4.98 17.53
N TYR A 742 5.75 5.09 17.18
CA TYR A 742 4.67 4.33 17.82
C TYR A 742 4.71 2.84 17.47
N TRP A 743 5.36 2.45 16.36
CA TRP A 743 5.25 1.10 15.82
C TRP A 743 5.87 0.02 16.69
N TYR A 744 6.85 0.35 17.52
CA TYR A 744 7.29 -0.61 18.52
C TYR A 744 6.17 -0.95 19.50
N VAL A 745 5.30 -0.01 19.88
CA VAL A 745 4.15 -0.27 20.74
C VAL A 745 3.03 -0.94 19.95
N ASN A 746 2.64 -0.36 18.81
CA ASN A 746 1.51 -0.83 17.99
C ASN A 746 1.65 -2.28 17.54
N GLU A 747 2.88 -2.72 17.23
CA GLU A 747 3.16 -4.07 16.79
C GLU A 747 2.70 -5.15 17.80
N LYS A 748 2.56 -4.82 19.08
CA LYS A 748 2.08 -5.75 20.12
C LYS A 748 0.56 -5.89 20.04
N LEU A 749 -0.13 -4.78 19.80
CA LEU A 749 -1.56 -4.75 19.54
C LEU A 749 -1.90 -5.47 18.23
N MET A 750 -1.06 -5.32 17.21
CA MET A 750 -1.18 -6.00 15.91
C MET A 750 -1.10 -7.54 15.98
N ARG A 751 -0.60 -8.08 17.10
CA ARG A 751 -0.55 -9.53 17.37
C ARG A 751 -1.77 -10.03 18.16
N SER A 752 -2.61 -9.14 18.67
CA SER A 752 -3.75 -9.50 19.51
C SER A 752 -5.00 -9.84 18.71
N GLY A 753 -5.90 -10.63 19.29
CA GLY A 753 -7.20 -10.93 18.67
C GLY A 753 -8.17 -9.74 18.72
N PRO A 754 -9.30 -9.82 18.00
CA PRO A 754 -10.30 -8.75 17.93
C PRO A 754 -10.87 -8.35 19.30
N GLU A 755 -10.87 -9.26 20.27
CA GLU A 755 -11.27 -8.97 21.65
C GLU A 755 -10.41 -7.88 22.33
N ILE A 756 -9.25 -7.55 21.75
CA ILE A 756 -8.35 -6.49 22.20
C ILE A 756 -8.35 -5.33 21.18
N HIS A 757 -7.91 -5.56 19.95
CA HIS A 757 -7.60 -4.45 19.03
C HIS A 757 -8.81 -3.72 18.45
N THR A 758 -10.03 -4.29 18.55
CA THR A 758 -11.28 -3.60 18.17
C THR A 758 -11.69 -2.51 19.16
N TYR A 759 -11.16 -2.54 20.39
CA TYR A 759 -11.54 -1.62 21.46
C TYR A 759 -10.54 -0.46 21.60
N ALA A 760 -11.01 0.77 21.39
CA ALA A 760 -10.20 1.98 21.37
C ALA A 760 -9.44 2.26 22.70
N ASP A 761 -9.96 1.83 23.84
CA ASP A 761 -9.29 1.93 25.15
C ASP A 761 -8.14 0.93 25.33
N MET A 762 -8.05 -0.09 24.47
CA MET A 762 -6.91 -1.02 24.47
C MET A 762 -5.72 -0.52 23.65
N TRP A 763 -5.92 0.52 22.84
CA TRP A 763 -4.86 1.16 22.08
C TRP A 763 -4.00 2.03 23.00
N GLY A 764 -2.71 2.08 22.70
CA GLY A 764 -1.79 2.87 23.51
C GLY A 764 -1.99 4.38 23.35
N ASP A 765 -1.36 5.16 24.22
CA ASP A 765 -1.38 6.62 24.08
C ASP A 765 -0.45 7.06 22.94
N LEU A 766 -1.05 7.57 21.85
CA LEU A 766 -0.31 8.00 20.66
C LEU A 766 0.33 9.38 20.86
N ARG A 767 -0.04 10.13 21.91
CA ARG A 767 0.37 11.53 22.06
C ARG A 767 1.88 11.70 22.19
N GLY A 768 2.45 12.57 21.37
CA GLY A 768 3.89 12.79 21.27
C GLY A 768 4.65 11.76 20.41
N TYR A 769 4.02 10.69 19.94
CA TYR A 769 4.63 9.70 19.05
C TYR A 769 4.38 9.99 17.57
N CYS A 770 5.31 9.55 16.73
CA CYS A 770 5.19 9.54 15.27
C CYS A 770 4.67 8.20 14.78
N ILE A 771 3.78 8.25 13.81
CA ILE A 771 3.23 7.09 13.12
C ILE A 771 3.60 7.31 11.66
N PHE A 772 4.75 6.77 11.25
CA PHE A 772 5.37 7.04 9.94
C PHE A 772 5.22 8.51 9.54
N GLY A 773 5.95 9.41 10.22
CA GLY A 773 5.73 10.86 10.16
C GLY A 773 5.97 11.47 8.78
N LYS A 774 6.74 12.55 8.71
CA LYS A 774 6.97 13.20 7.42
C LYS A 774 7.77 12.30 6.47
N GLU A 775 7.31 12.18 5.24
CA GLU A 775 7.98 11.41 4.20
C GLU A 775 7.90 12.15 2.86
N ALA A 776 8.88 11.93 1.98
CA ALA A 776 8.85 12.47 0.63
C ALA A 776 7.77 11.82 -0.22
N ASN A 777 7.06 12.64 -0.99
CA ASN A 777 6.12 12.25 -2.04
C ASN A 777 6.87 11.61 -3.24
N ARG A 778 6.13 10.95 -4.13
CA ARG A 778 6.66 10.32 -5.35
C ARG A 778 6.11 11.01 -6.60
N VAL A 779 6.93 11.10 -7.64
CA VAL A 779 6.50 11.46 -8.99
C VAL A 779 7.09 10.42 -9.93
N TYR A 780 6.25 9.49 -10.37
CA TYR A 780 6.63 8.42 -11.28
C TYR A 780 6.39 8.84 -12.73
N LEU A 781 7.46 9.15 -13.46
CA LEU A 781 7.35 9.36 -14.90
C LEU A 781 7.27 8.01 -15.63
N ASN A 782 6.35 7.93 -16.58
CA ASN A 782 6.11 6.78 -17.44
C ASN A 782 7.00 6.86 -18.68
N GLN A 783 7.93 5.91 -18.80
CA GLN A 783 8.92 5.83 -19.88
C GLN A 783 8.41 5.02 -21.09
N GLY A 784 7.13 4.66 -21.09
CA GLY A 784 6.47 3.80 -22.07
C GLY A 784 6.44 2.31 -21.72
N ASP A 785 5.50 1.60 -22.34
CA ASP A 785 5.12 0.20 -22.07
C ASP A 785 6.19 -0.85 -22.44
N THR A 786 7.10 -0.53 -23.35
CA THR A 786 8.19 -1.44 -23.77
C THR A 786 9.41 -1.41 -22.86
N ARG A 787 9.50 -0.43 -21.96
CA ARG A 787 10.62 -0.32 -21.01
C ARG A 787 10.45 -1.33 -19.88
N ARG A 788 11.59 -1.80 -19.37
CA ARG A 788 11.62 -2.79 -18.30
C ARG A 788 11.04 -2.24 -16.99
N LEU A 789 11.41 -1.01 -16.64
CA LEU A 789 10.71 -0.20 -15.65
C LEU A 789 9.94 0.83 -16.44
N GLN A 790 8.62 0.70 -16.44
CA GLN A 790 7.76 1.67 -17.07
C GLN A 790 7.78 2.96 -16.25
N PHE A 791 7.71 2.86 -14.93
CA PHE A 791 7.67 3.99 -14.01
C PHE A 791 9.02 4.22 -13.34
N LEU A 792 9.45 5.47 -13.31
CA LEU A 792 10.65 5.91 -12.61
C LEU A 792 10.31 7.09 -11.69
N ASP A 793 10.64 6.97 -10.41
CA ASP A 793 10.51 8.09 -9.47
C ASP A 793 11.56 9.17 -9.77
N VAL A 794 11.07 10.37 -10.09
CA VAL A 794 11.86 11.55 -10.43
C VAL A 794 11.55 12.77 -9.57
N ALA A 795 10.81 12.62 -8.46
CA ALA A 795 10.46 13.75 -7.60
C ALA A 795 11.68 14.64 -7.23
N PRO A 796 12.85 14.07 -6.85
CA PRO A 796 14.03 14.87 -6.55
C PRO A 796 14.63 15.65 -7.72
N GLN A 797 14.45 15.16 -8.95
CA GLN A 797 14.90 15.77 -10.21
C GLN A 797 14.00 16.93 -10.62
N LEU A 798 12.70 16.85 -10.32
CA LEU A 798 11.74 17.92 -10.53
C LEU A 798 11.78 19.01 -9.43
N GLY A 799 12.73 18.91 -8.49
CA GLY A 799 12.87 19.86 -7.37
C GLY A 799 11.99 19.56 -6.16
N TRP A 800 11.21 18.47 -6.17
CA TRP A 800 10.33 18.09 -5.08
C TRP A 800 11.06 17.21 -4.06
N ARG A 801 11.53 17.82 -2.97
CA ARG A 801 12.37 17.15 -1.94
C ARG A 801 11.84 17.24 -0.52
N ALA A 802 10.73 17.94 -0.30
CA ALA A 802 10.19 18.15 1.04
C ALA A 802 9.57 16.86 1.59
N ASP A 803 9.93 16.51 2.84
CA ASP A 803 9.20 15.50 3.61
C ASP A 803 7.98 16.16 4.26
N THR A 804 6.79 15.61 4.02
CA THR A 804 5.51 16.17 4.49
C THR A 804 4.57 15.06 5.00
N ASN A 805 3.43 15.46 5.59
CA ASN A 805 2.32 14.55 5.89
C ASN A 805 1.19 14.87 4.89
N SER A 806 1.36 14.42 3.65
CA SER A 806 0.47 14.72 2.53
C SER A 806 -0.78 13.82 2.54
N ARG A 807 -1.87 14.25 1.91
CA ARG A 807 -3.13 13.51 1.78
C ARG A 807 -3.60 13.38 0.34
N GLY A 808 -4.49 14.26 -0.11
CA GLY A 808 -5.01 14.27 -1.47
C GLY A 808 -3.99 14.87 -2.45
N VAL A 809 -4.03 14.38 -3.69
CA VAL A 809 -3.25 14.89 -4.82
C VAL A 809 -4.19 15.12 -5.99
N ALA A 810 -4.24 16.35 -6.49
CA ALA A 810 -4.96 16.69 -7.73
C ALA A 810 -4.00 17.24 -8.79
N LEU A 811 -4.27 16.90 -10.04
CA LEU A 811 -3.62 17.45 -11.22
C LEU A 811 -4.58 18.37 -11.97
N ALA A 812 -4.11 19.56 -12.33
CA ALA A 812 -4.90 20.55 -13.06
C ALA A 812 -3.99 21.51 -13.82
N ASP A 813 -4.40 21.94 -15.00
CA ASP A 813 -3.74 23.06 -15.70
C ASP A 813 -4.38 24.38 -15.23
N LEU A 814 -3.81 24.99 -14.18
CA LEU A 814 -4.43 26.13 -13.48
C LEU A 814 -4.21 27.47 -14.19
N ASP A 815 -3.25 27.53 -15.11
CA ASP A 815 -2.95 28.71 -15.93
C ASP A 815 -3.18 28.52 -17.44
N ASP A 816 -3.77 27.37 -17.83
CA ASP A 816 -4.13 26.96 -19.20
C ASP A 816 -2.95 27.01 -20.18
N ASP A 817 -1.74 26.72 -19.69
CA ASP A 817 -0.51 26.78 -20.49
C ASP A 817 -0.16 25.44 -21.19
N GLY A 818 -0.89 24.37 -20.84
CA GLY A 818 -0.74 23.02 -21.34
C GLY A 818 0.10 22.09 -20.48
N ALA A 819 0.62 22.55 -19.35
CA ALA A 819 1.39 21.77 -18.40
C ALA A 819 0.56 21.54 -17.13
N LEU A 820 0.34 20.27 -16.78
CA LEU A 820 -0.43 19.95 -15.57
C LEU A 820 0.35 20.37 -14.31
N ASP A 821 -0.24 21.26 -13.53
CA ASP A 821 0.17 21.63 -12.19
C ASP A 821 -0.27 20.59 -11.16
N VAL A 822 0.34 20.64 -9.98
CA VAL A 822 0.05 19.70 -8.89
C VAL A 822 -0.44 20.43 -7.65
N ILE A 823 -1.58 20.01 -7.12
CA ILE A 823 -2.11 20.46 -5.83
C ILE A 823 -2.02 19.29 -4.84
N VAL A 824 -1.47 19.54 -3.65
CA VAL A 824 -1.36 18.54 -2.58
C VAL A 824 -1.88 19.10 -1.28
N THR A 825 -2.79 18.38 -0.64
CA THR A 825 -3.29 18.72 0.70
C THR A 825 -2.43 18.06 1.78
N HIS A 826 -2.45 18.64 2.99
CA HIS A 826 -1.64 18.19 4.12
C HIS A 826 -2.46 18.12 5.41
N GLN A 827 -1.99 17.36 6.39
CA GLN A 827 -2.63 17.28 7.71
C GLN A 827 -2.41 18.50 8.59
N PHE A 828 -1.19 19.03 8.62
CA PHE A 828 -0.77 20.05 9.59
C PHE A 828 -0.13 21.28 8.92
N GLU A 829 -0.35 21.44 7.62
CA GLU A 829 0.16 22.55 6.80
C GLU A 829 -0.91 22.99 5.79
N PRO A 830 -0.87 24.23 5.27
CA PRO A 830 -1.69 24.64 4.14
C PRO A 830 -1.47 23.75 2.92
N MET A 831 -2.45 23.67 2.02
CA MET A 831 -2.26 23.00 0.74
C MET A 831 -1.08 23.60 -0.03
N SER A 832 -0.33 22.75 -0.72
CA SER A 832 0.78 23.15 -1.60
C SER A 832 0.32 23.13 -3.05
N ILE A 833 0.70 24.15 -3.80
CA ILE A 833 0.52 24.21 -5.26
C ILE A 833 1.91 24.21 -5.89
N TYR A 834 2.14 23.36 -6.88
CA TYR A 834 3.37 23.29 -7.65
C TYR A 834 3.08 23.59 -9.11
N ARG A 835 3.67 24.69 -9.61
CA ARG A 835 3.59 25.06 -11.01
C ARG A 835 4.52 24.19 -11.85
N ASN A 836 4.02 23.61 -12.92
CA ASN A 836 4.83 22.87 -13.88
C ASN A 836 5.48 23.82 -14.88
N THR A 837 6.82 23.81 -14.97
CA THR A 837 7.56 24.75 -15.81
C THR A 837 7.83 24.24 -17.23
N LEU A 838 7.20 23.14 -17.66
CA LEU A 838 7.45 22.49 -18.95
C LEU A 838 7.43 23.48 -20.12
N HIS A 839 6.55 24.47 -20.02
CA HIS A 839 6.23 25.42 -21.07
C HIS A 839 6.81 26.82 -20.89
N ASP A 840 7.68 27.02 -19.89
CA ASP A 840 8.40 28.29 -19.66
C ASP A 840 9.37 28.64 -20.81
N ARG A 841 9.77 27.65 -21.63
CA ARG A 841 10.70 27.86 -22.76
C ARG A 841 9.95 28.42 -23.99
N PRO A 842 10.61 29.28 -24.81
CA PRO A 842 9.99 29.83 -26.02
C PRO A 842 9.51 28.75 -27.00
N ALA A 843 8.38 29.00 -27.66
CA ALA A 843 7.85 28.15 -28.72
C ALA A 843 8.91 27.92 -29.82
N GLY A 844 9.14 26.64 -30.19
CA GLY A 844 10.12 26.24 -31.22
C GLY A 844 11.42 25.60 -30.70
N ALA A 845 11.69 25.61 -29.40
CA ALA A 845 12.88 24.99 -28.80
C ALA A 845 12.75 23.46 -28.54
N GLY A 846 11.95 22.74 -29.33
CA GLY A 846 11.60 21.33 -29.05
C GLY A 846 10.66 21.16 -27.85
N ARG A 847 9.80 22.17 -27.58
CA ARG A 847 8.73 22.12 -26.58
C ARG A 847 7.71 21.03 -26.98
N PRO A 848 7.25 20.17 -26.05
CA PRO A 848 6.24 19.18 -26.37
C PRO A 848 4.87 19.82 -26.60
N HIS A 849 4.12 19.25 -27.53
CA HIS A 849 2.77 19.66 -27.89
C HIS A 849 1.74 18.93 -27.04
N TRP A 850 0.55 19.51 -26.95
CA TRP A 850 -0.55 18.96 -26.17
C TRP A 850 -1.89 19.30 -26.80
N ILE A 851 -2.96 18.70 -26.32
CA ILE A 851 -4.32 19.07 -26.69
C ILE A 851 -5.26 18.73 -25.54
N GLY A 852 -6.22 19.61 -25.27
CA GLY A 852 -7.20 19.43 -24.20
C GLY A 852 -8.64 19.44 -24.71
N PHE A 853 -9.54 18.73 -24.04
CA PHE A 853 -10.98 18.71 -24.37
C PHE A 853 -11.86 18.88 -23.13
N ALA A 854 -12.70 19.91 -23.12
CA ALA A 854 -13.83 20.02 -22.23
C ALA A 854 -15.07 19.47 -22.95
N LEU A 855 -15.65 18.39 -22.43
CA LEU A 855 -16.87 17.80 -22.99
C LEU A 855 -18.10 18.33 -22.24
N ARG A 856 -19.20 18.50 -22.98
CA ARG A 856 -20.51 18.86 -22.44
C ARG A 856 -21.57 17.92 -22.99
N GLY A 857 -22.14 17.11 -22.10
CA GLY A 857 -23.24 16.22 -22.43
C GLY A 857 -24.54 16.97 -22.68
N ASP A 858 -25.50 16.30 -23.31
CA ASP A 858 -26.81 16.90 -23.63
C ASP A 858 -27.78 16.99 -22.43
N GLY A 859 -27.40 16.45 -21.26
CA GLY A 859 -28.21 16.39 -20.06
C GLY A 859 -29.43 15.48 -20.18
N ARG A 860 -29.45 14.59 -21.18
CA ARG A 860 -30.58 13.70 -21.48
C ARG A 860 -30.15 12.26 -21.62
N ARG A 861 -29.22 11.99 -22.54
CA ARG A 861 -28.61 10.68 -22.75
C ARG A 861 -27.23 10.60 -22.13
N CYS A 862 -26.56 11.74 -22.06
CA CYS A 862 -25.29 11.88 -21.37
C CYS A 862 -25.45 12.98 -20.34
N ASN A 863 -24.99 12.72 -19.11
CA ASN A 863 -24.95 13.73 -18.06
C ASN A 863 -24.14 14.95 -18.53
N ARG A 864 -24.46 16.14 -18.00
CA ARG A 864 -23.86 17.40 -18.50
C ARG A 864 -22.35 17.47 -18.31
N ASP A 865 -21.84 16.89 -17.23
CA ASP A 865 -20.41 16.74 -16.97
C ASP A 865 -19.72 15.72 -17.90
N ALA A 866 -20.48 15.03 -18.76
CA ALA A 866 -20.02 14.02 -19.70
C ALA A 866 -19.25 12.85 -19.07
N ALA A 867 -19.45 12.56 -17.78
CA ALA A 867 -18.79 11.45 -17.10
C ALA A 867 -19.17 10.10 -17.73
N GLY A 868 -18.19 9.23 -17.88
CA GLY A 868 -18.27 7.98 -18.64
C GLY A 868 -18.06 8.14 -20.14
N SER A 869 -17.76 9.34 -20.63
CA SER A 869 -17.40 9.56 -22.04
C SER A 869 -15.93 9.24 -22.32
N ARG A 870 -15.63 8.66 -23.48
CA ARG A 870 -14.26 8.34 -23.92
C ARG A 870 -13.84 9.24 -25.06
N VAL A 871 -12.70 9.90 -24.90
CA VAL A 871 -12.01 10.65 -25.95
C VAL A 871 -10.85 9.80 -26.46
N VAL A 872 -10.86 9.51 -27.76
CA VAL A 872 -9.80 8.74 -28.42
C VAL A 872 -9.11 9.63 -29.45
N LEU A 873 -7.80 9.75 -29.32
CA LEU A 873 -6.93 10.45 -30.28
C LEU A 873 -6.22 9.46 -31.18
N GLU A 874 -6.12 9.81 -32.45
CA GLU A 874 -5.32 9.08 -33.43
C GLU A 874 -4.45 10.03 -34.25
N TYR A 875 -3.17 9.73 -34.30
CA TYR A 875 -2.18 10.47 -35.08
C TYR A 875 -1.02 9.59 -35.51
N GLU A 876 -0.17 10.11 -36.39
CA GLU A 876 1.03 9.41 -36.87
C GLU A 876 2.29 9.99 -36.22
N GLU A 877 3.13 9.10 -35.68
CA GLU A 877 4.42 9.44 -35.11
C GLU A 877 5.46 8.44 -35.63
N HIS A 878 6.53 8.95 -36.27
CA HIS A 878 7.61 8.11 -36.84
C HIS A 878 7.11 6.98 -37.77
N GLY A 879 6.06 7.22 -38.56
CA GLY A 879 5.49 6.20 -39.47
C GLY A 879 4.60 5.17 -38.78
N ARG A 880 4.27 5.35 -37.49
CA ARG A 880 3.39 4.48 -36.72
C ARG A 880 2.15 5.23 -36.28
N ARG A 881 0.99 4.57 -36.36
CA ARG A 881 -0.25 5.08 -35.78
C ARG A 881 -0.15 4.98 -34.26
N VAL A 882 -0.30 6.11 -33.58
CA VAL A 882 -0.42 6.22 -32.13
C VAL A 882 -1.90 6.40 -31.79
N MET A 883 -2.35 5.70 -30.76
CA MET A 883 -3.68 5.89 -30.19
C MET A 883 -3.53 6.22 -28.70
N GLN A 884 -4.31 7.17 -28.23
CA GLN A 884 -4.43 7.52 -26.81
C GLN A 884 -5.91 7.59 -26.44
N MET A 885 -6.26 7.17 -25.24
CA MET A 885 -7.63 7.22 -24.73
C MET A 885 -7.66 7.88 -23.34
N ARG A 886 -8.67 8.71 -23.11
CA ARG A 886 -9.03 9.23 -21.78
C ARG A 886 -10.52 9.04 -21.58
N GLU A 887 -10.90 8.57 -20.40
CA GLU A 887 -12.29 8.51 -19.96
C GLU A 887 -12.56 9.66 -19.00
N ILE A 888 -13.65 10.39 -19.21
CA ILE A 888 -14.08 11.47 -18.31
C ILE A 888 -14.67 10.84 -17.06
N THR A 889 -14.14 11.21 -15.91
CA THR A 889 -14.55 10.71 -14.59
C THR A 889 -14.71 11.89 -13.64
N ILE A 890 -15.57 11.75 -12.63
CA ILE A 890 -15.83 12.84 -11.67
C ILE A 890 -14.73 12.89 -10.60
N VAL A 891 -14.41 11.75 -9.98
CA VAL A 891 -13.31 11.60 -9.02
C VAL A 891 -12.45 10.40 -9.43
N ASN A 892 -11.13 10.55 -9.32
CA ASN A 892 -10.17 9.47 -9.42
C ASN A 892 -9.01 9.75 -8.46
N GLY A 893 -9.03 9.09 -7.31
CA GLY A 893 -8.05 9.23 -6.24
C GLY A 893 -8.68 9.36 -4.85
N LEU A 894 -7.86 9.26 -3.80
CA LEU A 894 -8.25 9.56 -2.42
C LEU A 894 -8.25 11.07 -2.20
N SER A 895 -9.36 11.58 -1.65
CA SER A 895 -9.46 12.97 -1.21
C SER A 895 -9.10 14.00 -2.30
N ALA A 896 -9.32 13.69 -3.57
CA ALA A 896 -8.95 14.59 -4.66
C ALA A 896 -9.82 14.44 -5.91
N GLN A 897 -10.26 15.57 -6.46
CA GLN A 897 -10.84 15.67 -7.81
C GLN A 897 -9.89 16.48 -8.69
N ASN A 898 -9.45 15.86 -9.79
CA ASN A 898 -8.58 16.47 -10.80
C ASN A 898 -9.35 17.42 -11.72
N ASP A 899 -8.63 18.17 -12.55
CA ASP A 899 -9.21 18.80 -13.74
C ASP A 899 -9.92 17.74 -14.60
N ARG A 900 -11.21 17.97 -14.87
CA ARG A 900 -12.06 17.03 -15.63
C ARG A 900 -11.83 17.12 -17.14
N ARG A 901 -11.13 18.14 -17.64
CA ARG A 901 -10.81 18.28 -19.06
C ARG A 901 -9.85 17.16 -19.46
N ALA A 902 -10.16 16.45 -20.54
CA ALA A 902 -9.28 15.39 -21.04
C ALA A 902 -8.03 16.02 -21.65
N HIS A 903 -6.90 15.85 -20.98
CA HIS A 903 -5.59 16.32 -21.42
C HIS A 903 -4.76 15.20 -22.05
N PHE A 904 -4.10 15.52 -23.15
CA PHE A 904 -3.22 14.63 -23.89
C PHE A 904 -1.92 15.34 -24.25
N GLY A 905 -0.77 14.79 -23.84
CA GLY A 905 0.51 15.11 -24.44
C GLY A 905 0.69 14.45 -25.80
N LEU A 906 1.37 15.14 -26.71
CA LEU A 906 1.60 14.71 -28.08
C LEU A 906 3.10 14.61 -28.41
N GLY A 907 3.98 14.87 -27.44
CA GLY A 907 5.42 14.92 -27.62
C GLY A 907 5.79 15.91 -28.71
N ALA A 908 6.52 15.46 -29.73
CA ALA A 908 6.93 16.32 -30.85
C ALA A 908 5.86 16.49 -31.94
N HIS A 909 4.68 15.85 -31.82
CA HIS A 909 3.65 15.90 -32.86
C HIS A 909 2.88 17.24 -32.85
N ALA A 910 3.13 18.08 -33.85
CA ALA A 910 2.58 19.44 -33.96
C ALA A 910 1.36 19.57 -34.90
N SER A 911 0.98 18.49 -35.59
CA SER A 911 -0.10 18.52 -36.59
C SER A 911 -1.46 18.25 -35.97
N PRO A 912 -2.56 18.65 -36.64
CA PRO A 912 -3.91 18.31 -36.16
C PRO A 912 -4.12 16.80 -36.00
N VAL A 913 -4.71 16.40 -34.88
CA VAL A 913 -4.98 15.00 -34.54
C VAL A 913 -6.43 14.63 -34.83
N THR A 914 -6.68 13.37 -35.22
CA THR A 914 -8.06 12.89 -35.41
C THR A 914 -8.66 12.50 -34.06
N VAL A 915 -9.86 13.00 -33.78
CA VAL A 915 -10.57 12.80 -32.51
C VAL A 915 -11.84 12.02 -32.75
N SER A 916 -12.07 11.00 -31.91
CA SER A 916 -13.33 10.29 -31.77
C SER A 916 -13.84 10.42 -30.34
N VAL A 917 -15.15 10.58 -30.16
CA VAL A 917 -15.79 10.69 -28.85
C VAL A 917 -16.90 9.65 -28.73
N GLY A 918 -16.85 8.86 -27.67
CA GLY A 918 -17.92 7.98 -27.23
C GLY A 918 -18.62 8.62 -26.04
N TRP A 919 -19.85 9.08 -26.20
CA TRP A 919 -20.55 9.84 -25.16
C TRP A 919 -21.20 8.89 -24.14
N CYS A 920 -20.86 9.04 -22.85
CA CYS A 920 -21.46 8.33 -21.71
C CYS A 920 -21.70 6.83 -21.98
N GLY A 921 -20.61 6.09 -22.25
CA GLY A 921 -20.64 4.64 -22.52
C GLY A 921 -20.97 4.23 -23.95
N GLU A 922 -21.28 5.16 -24.86
CA GLU A 922 -21.43 4.85 -26.28
C GLU A 922 -20.09 4.58 -26.97
N PRO A 923 -20.03 3.73 -28.02
CA PRO A 923 -18.81 3.51 -28.78
C PRO A 923 -18.26 4.81 -29.40
N PRO A 924 -16.93 5.04 -29.39
CA PRO A 924 -16.35 6.25 -29.97
C PRO A 924 -16.65 6.41 -31.47
N GLY A 925 -17.25 7.55 -31.83
CA GLY A 925 -17.48 7.98 -33.21
C GLY A 925 -16.58 9.15 -33.60
N ARG A 926 -16.11 9.18 -34.86
CA ARG A 926 -15.22 10.25 -35.35
C ARG A 926 -15.94 11.61 -35.32
N VAL A 927 -15.32 12.59 -34.65
CA VAL A 927 -15.82 13.97 -34.57
C VAL A 927 -15.14 14.85 -35.61
N GLY A 928 -13.81 14.78 -35.72
CA GLY A 928 -13.05 15.66 -36.61
C GLY A 928 -11.55 15.61 -36.42
N ALA A 929 -10.85 16.56 -37.02
CA ALA A 929 -9.43 16.83 -36.78
C ALA A 929 -9.29 18.19 -36.08
N PHE A 930 -8.47 18.25 -35.04
CA PHE A 930 -8.39 19.41 -34.14
C PHE A 930 -6.96 19.92 -34.03
N ALA A 931 -6.81 21.24 -33.94
CA ALA A 931 -5.50 21.87 -33.76
C ALA A 931 -4.93 21.58 -32.36
N VAL A 932 -3.62 21.45 -32.28
CA VAL A 932 -2.89 21.23 -31.02
C VAL A 932 -2.64 22.56 -30.28
N ASP A 933 -2.06 22.46 -29.08
CA ASP A 933 -1.64 23.54 -28.18
C ASP A 933 -2.78 24.44 -27.70
N ARG A 934 -3.95 23.85 -27.44
CA ARG A 934 -5.12 24.51 -26.87
C ARG A 934 -6.14 23.53 -26.29
N TYR A 935 -7.03 24.06 -25.47
CA TYR A 935 -8.28 23.40 -25.11
C TYR A 935 -9.36 23.60 -26.19
N HIS A 936 -10.16 22.57 -26.40
CA HIS A 936 -11.37 22.58 -27.23
C HIS A 936 -12.59 22.29 -26.38
N VAL A 937 -13.73 22.89 -26.72
CA VAL A 937 -15.02 22.57 -26.10
C VAL A 937 -15.86 21.80 -27.10
N LEU A 938 -16.34 20.61 -26.71
CA LEU A 938 -17.19 19.78 -27.55
C LEU A 938 -18.55 19.59 -26.87
N ASP A 939 -19.62 19.93 -27.59
CA ASP A 939 -21.00 19.73 -27.15
C ASP A 939 -21.62 18.53 -27.90
N GLN A 940 -22.24 17.61 -27.17
CA GLN A 940 -22.91 16.45 -27.78
C GLN A 940 -24.05 16.86 -28.75
N ALA A 941 -24.71 17.98 -28.50
CA ALA A 941 -25.88 18.46 -29.25
C ALA A 941 -25.56 19.07 -30.63
N GLY A 942 -24.32 18.97 -31.13
CA GLY A 942 -23.99 19.22 -32.54
C GLY A 942 -23.75 20.69 -32.92
N ARG A 943 -23.41 21.57 -31.98
CA ARG A 943 -22.73 22.83 -32.30
C ARG A 943 -21.29 22.70 -31.82
N LEU A 944 -20.32 22.72 -32.74
CA LEU A 944 -18.98 23.18 -32.37
C LEU A 944 -19.18 24.59 -31.81
N ALA A 945 -19.11 24.75 -30.49
CA ALA A 945 -18.94 26.07 -29.92
C ALA A 945 -17.63 26.63 -30.50
N ARG A 946 -17.71 27.81 -31.11
CA ARG A 946 -16.60 28.51 -31.77
C ARG A 946 -15.34 28.42 -30.91
N ASP A 947 -14.19 28.25 -31.57
CA ASP A 947 -12.86 28.49 -30.99
C ASP A 947 -12.95 29.70 -30.04
N ARG A 948 -12.81 29.48 -28.73
CA ARG A 948 -12.60 30.57 -27.78
C ARG A 948 -11.16 31.02 -27.97
N GLY A 949 -10.97 31.99 -28.85
CA GLY A 949 -9.69 32.63 -29.11
C GLY A 949 -9.87 33.97 -29.80
N GLU A 950 -10.02 35.02 -28.99
CA GLU A 950 -9.26 36.28 -29.06
C GLU A 950 -9.14 36.87 -27.65
#